data_AF-A0A937F3T0-F1
#
_entry.id   AF-A0A937F3T0-F1
#
_cell.length_a   1.000
_cell.length_b   1.000
_cell.length_c   1.000
_cell.angle_alpha   90.00
_cell.angle_beta   90.00
_cell.angle_gamma   90.00
#
_symmetry.space_group_name_H-M   'P 1'
#
loop_
_entity.id
_entity.type
_entity.pdbx_description
1 polymer ?
#
loop_
_entity_poly.entity_id
_entity_poly.type
_entity_poly.pdbx_seq_one_letter_code
_entity_poly.pdbx_strand_id
1 'polypeptide(L)'
;MKQILNIFLFIIIGTSSYAQTTIICVDSTNNKPIESVQVTFIKNGIQQTSVTDSKGKASTSWSTPLSAKLTHIEYNAKSITIDENNQTITFSPAITLLNPLVVTSQYAPQSAKNSVYKVKTISKQRIEKQGATNIQEVLKNELNISFSRDNATGSSGITLQGLSGQNVKVLLDGVPISGRSGVSNEIDMGQLNVNSIEQIEIIEGPMAVNYGADALAGVINIITNKDSGYEWSANLSLHEESVEKEYSAFDEGIHSPAATFTYKPSEKWYVQAEGRYNDFGGWIGDPEKYSDRDRQWYPKSQYNLGGLTRYNTDGFSIFYRLNYLNENIENLGKPSANQLYDPIATDEQYTTKRWSHQLQSEIKVGKLNMQPVISYTNYERTTRQYLKNLATDRETTTDDYEQDTIYFKTLFLRNTLSHLKWSWGSAQLGFDSNYERTAGTTLSDGEKSAFDISFFASTEIKAGEKLLIRPGIRYGYNSIYKTEPSPAINFKYQITTSSQVRLGYGRGFRAPSLRELYHEFIDSNHHIEGNKDLEPEYSHSFNADFTKSFPLQNMQVVLAGFYNNIKNRIGYISPETASGDMITTYRNISRYKTIGSTLTLQYHYKNLNISTGLAYTGLYQELQDAYAIPEFVYGTQLNGSFSYHWARPELFFSLYYKYNGTSKDYFEITKEDGSTAPELQKREGYHLLDLTIQKKLTEWASLSIGSKNLMNVTFVKNNRTTGGAHADTSGQTSVGYGRSYFLRMNFKLQSKQ
;
A
#
# COMPACT_ATOMS: atom_id res chain seq x y z
N MET A 1 -30.84 35.23 86.54
CA MET A 1 -31.16 34.52 85.28
C MET A 1 -30.20 33.33 85.17
N LYS A 2 -30.59 32.14 85.65
CA LYS A 2 -30.90 30.93 84.84
C LYS A 2 -29.82 30.70 83.75
N GLN A 3 -28.80 29.86 83.98
CA GLN A 3 -28.75 28.39 83.79
C GLN A 3 -29.34 27.86 82.48
N ILE A 4 -28.57 26.96 81.84
CA ILE A 4 -28.95 25.73 81.09
C ILE A 4 -28.55 25.64 79.58
N LEU A 5 -27.75 24.58 79.33
CA LEU A 5 -27.53 23.73 78.13
C LEU A 5 -26.95 24.30 76.83
N ASN A 6 -25.78 23.77 76.46
CA ASN A 6 -25.57 23.25 75.11
C ASN A 6 -24.82 21.91 75.17
N ILE A 7 -25.43 20.92 74.53
CA ILE A 7 -25.02 19.52 74.42
C ILE A 7 -23.91 19.43 73.35
N PHE A 8 -22.74 18.88 73.69
CA PHE A 8 -21.76 18.44 72.70
C PHE A 8 -21.86 16.91 72.53
N LEU A 9 -22.28 16.51 71.33
CA LEU A 9 -22.39 15.14 70.86
C LEU A 9 -20.99 14.62 70.48
N PHE A 10 -20.50 13.60 71.18
CA PHE A 10 -19.30 12.85 70.78
C PHE A 10 -19.68 11.88 69.65
N ILE A 11 -19.26 12.15 68.42
CA ILE A 11 -19.26 11.16 67.33
C ILE A 11 -17.89 10.47 67.37
N ILE A 12 -17.88 9.23 67.86
CA ILE A 12 -16.74 8.31 67.74
C ILE A 12 -16.81 7.70 66.34
N ILE A 13 -15.97 8.18 65.42
CA ILE A 13 -15.72 7.51 64.15
C ILE A 13 -14.75 6.37 64.43
N GLY A 14 -15.27 5.14 64.51
CA GLY A 14 -14.45 3.94 64.53
C GLY A 14 -13.77 3.76 63.16
N THR A 15 -12.46 3.99 63.10
CA THR A 15 -11.64 3.61 61.94
C THR A 15 -11.46 2.10 61.94
N SER A 16 -12.29 1.39 61.18
CA SER A 16 -12.00 0.01 60.81
C SER A 16 -10.86 0.02 59.79
N SER A 17 -9.64 -0.25 60.25
CA SER A 17 -8.50 -0.52 59.38
C SER A 17 -8.73 -1.88 58.72
N TYR A 18 -9.32 -1.88 57.53
CA TYR A 18 -9.36 -3.08 56.69
C TYR A 18 -7.93 -3.35 56.21
N ALA A 19 -7.44 -4.58 56.43
CA ALA A 19 -6.13 -4.99 55.92
C ALA A 19 -6.14 -4.92 54.38
N GLN A 20 -5.42 -3.95 53.83
CA GLN A 20 -5.29 -3.75 52.38
C GLN A 20 -4.05 -4.48 51.88
N THR A 21 -4.24 -5.42 50.96
CA THR A 21 -3.13 -6.05 50.23
C THR A 21 -2.76 -5.18 49.05
N THR A 22 -1.50 -4.78 48.94
CA THR A 22 -0.96 -3.97 47.85
C THR A 22 0.18 -4.72 47.17
N ILE A 23 0.22 -4.66 45.85
CA ILE A 23 1.37 -5.12 45.07
C ILE A 23 1.99 -3.98 44.30
N ILE A 24 3.30 -4.08 44.06
CA ILE A 24 4.08 -3.12 43.27
C ILE A 24 4.69 -3.85 42.08
N CYS A 25 4.34 -3.47 40.86
CA CYS A 25 4.87 -4.05 39.64
C CYS A 25 6.07 -3.25 39.14
N VAL A 26 7.21 -3.91 38.93
CA VAL A 26 8.47 -3.26 38.48
C VAL A 26 9.14 -4.03 37.35
N ASP A 27 9.84 -3.32 36.46
CA ASP A 27 10.60 -3.90 35.34
C ASP A 27 11.89 -4.58 35.83
N SER A 28 12.09 -5.85 35.49
CA SER A 28 13.28 -6.64 35.83
C SER A 28 14.61 -6.08 35.33
N THR A 29 14.59 -5.22 34.30
CA THR A 29 15.79 -4.70 33.65
C THR A 29 16.30 -3.40 34.26
N ASN A 30 15.39 -2.58 34.81
CA ASN A 30 15.71 -1.23 35.26
C ASN A 30 15.05 -0.84 36.60
N ASN A 31 14.28 -1.74 37.22
CA ASN A 31 13.52 -1.55 38.46
C ASN A 31 12.54 -0.36 38.45
N LYS A 32 12.17 0.17 37.28
CA LYS A 32 11.15 1.22 37.18
C LYS A 32 9.76 0.65 37.44
N PRO A 33 8.86 1.40 38.10
CA PRO A 33 7.47 1.01 38.24
C PRO A 33 6.78 0.86 36.88
N ILE A 34 5.89 -0.12 36.77
CA ILE A 34 5.11 -0.39 35.56
C ILE A 34 3.66 0.04 35.81
N GLU A 35 3.24 1.08 35.12
CA GLU A 35 1.85 1.56 35.11
C GLU A 35 0.96 0.69 34.23
N SER A 36 -0.35 0.71 34.45
CA SER A 36 -1.34 0.03 33.59
C SER A 36 -1.26 -1.51 33.53
N VAL A 37 -0.63 -2.16 34.52
CA VAL A 37 -0.70 -3.63 34.69
C VAL A 37 -2.09 -3.97 35.20
N GLN A 38 -2.84 -4.75 34.44
CA GLN A 38 -4.12 -5.31 34.90
C GLN A 38 -3.84 -6.46 35.88
N VAL A 39 -4.34 -6.33 37.10
CA VAL A 39 -4.16 -7.28 38.21
C VAL A 39 -5.51 -7.84 38.60
N THR A 40 -5.76 -9.11 38.28
CA THR A 40 -6.95 -9.85 38.71
C THR A 40 -6.61 -10.68 39.93
N PHE A 41 -6.99 -10.19 41.11
CA PHE A 41 -6.94 -10.90 42.39
C PHE A 41 -8.02 -11.98 42.44
N ILE A 42 -7.70 -13.14 43.00
CA ILE A 42 -8.57 -14.32 43.07
C ILE A 42 -8.50 -14.91 44.48
N LYS A 43 -9.64 -14.96 45.17
CA LYS A 43 -9.78 -15.58 46.50
C LYS A 43 -11.10 -16.34 46.59
N ASN A 44 -11.06 -17.61 47.00
CA ASN A 44 -12.25 -18.49 47.13
C ASN A 44 -13.15 -18.53 45.87
N GLY A 45 -12.55 -18.48 44.68
CA GLY A 45 -13.28 -18.49 43.40
C GLY A 45 -13.86 -17.14 42.96
N ILE A 46 -13.79 -16.11 43.81
CA ILE A 46 -14.22 -14.74 43.50
C ILE A 46 -13.04 -13.96 42.91
N GLN A 47 -13.29 -13.15 41.88
CA GLN A 47 -12.27 -12.35 41.19
C GLN A 47 -12.52 -10.85 41.38
N GLN A 48 -11.46 -10.09 41.65
CA GLN A 48 -11.47 -8.63 41.69
C GLN A 48 -10.32 -8.11 40.83
N THR A 49 -10.60 -7.16 39.93
CA THR A 49 -9.58 -6.58 39.05
C THR A 49 -9.24 -5.16 39.49
N SER A 50 -7.94 -4.84 39.50
CA SER A 50 -7.36 -3.52 39.70
C SER A 50 -6.32 -3.25 38.61
N VAL A 51 -5.90 -2.00 38.45
CA VAL A 51 -4.88 -1.59 37.47
C VAL A 51 -3.79 -0.81 38.21
N THR A 52 -2.52 -1.02 37.87
CA THR A 52 -1.43 -0.30 38.53
C THR A 52 -1.40 1.18 38.16
N ASP A 53 -1.15 2.03 39.16
CA ASP A 53 -0.94 3.47 38.99
C ASP A 53 0.47 3.82 38.44
N SER A 54 0.78 5.11 38.30
CA SER A 54 2.09 5.60 37.86
C SER A 54 3.27 5.23 38.77
N LYS A 55 2.99 4.73 39.98
CA LYS A 55 3.99 4.16 40.92
C LYS A 55 3.99 2.63 40.88
N GLY A 56 3.32 2.01 39.91
CA GLY A 56 3.22 0.58 39.71
C GLY A 56 2.37 -0.14 40.75
N LYS A 57 1.53 0.58 41.51
CA LYS A 57 0.78 0.02 42.64
C LYS A 57 -0.64 -0.39 42.26
N ALA A 58 -1.04 -1.59 42.64
CA ALA A 58 -2.42 -2.07 42.61
C ALA A 58 -2.78 -2.69 43.96
N SER A 59 -4.04 -2.57 44.39
CA SER A 59 -4.46 -3.05 45.71
C SER A 59 -5.85 -3.67 45.75
N THR A 60 -6.10 -4.47 46.78
CA THR A 60 -7.39 -5.09 47.12
C THR A 60 -7.62 -5.00 48.62
N SER A 61 -8.89 -5.00 49.03
CA SER A 61 -9.30 -5.10 50.44
C SER A 61 -9.25 -6.53 51.00
N TRP A 62 -8.86 -7.51 50.17
CA TRP A 62 -8.71 -8.90 50.62
C TRP A 62 -7.38 -9.12 51.33
N SER A 63 -7.41 -9.92 52.40
CA SER A 63 -6.20 -10.36 53.11
C SER A 63 -5.44 -11.45 52.35
N THR A 64 -4.13 -11.54 52.56
CA THR A 64 -3.32 -12.67 52.07
C THR A 64 -3.58 -13.97 52.87
N PRO A 65 -3.25 -15.16 52.34
CA PRO A 65 -2.81 -15.41 50.97
C PRO A 65 -3.96 -15.35 49.95
N LEU A 66 -3.65 -14.93 48.73
CA LEU A 66 -4.58 -14.91 47.59
C LEU A 66 -3.81 -15.07 46.28
N SER A 67 -4.45 -15.55 45.22
CA SER A 67 -3.80 -15.66 43.90
C SER A 67 -4.03 -14.40 43.08
N ALA A 68 -3.11 -14.05 42.20
CA ALA A 68 -3.28 -12.96 41.25
C ALA A 68 -2.82 -13.35 39.84
N LYS A 69 -3.61 -12.95 38.85
CA LYS A 69 -3.24 -13.01 37.43
C LYS A 69 -2.94 -11.59 36.96
N LEU A 70 -1.73 -11.37 36.47
CA LEU A 70 -1.24 -10.07 36.04
C LEU A 70 -0.97 -10.08 34.54
N THR A 71 -1.51 -9.11 33.84
CA THR A 71 -1.37 -8.95 32.39
C THR A 71 -1.02 -7.52 32.04
N HIS A 72 -0.05 -7.36 31.14
CA HIS A 72 0.36 -6.07 30.60
C HIS A 72 0.74 -6.25 29.13
N ILE A 73 0.60 -5.20 28.32
CA ILE A 73 0.84 -5.28 26.87
C ILE A 73 2.33 -5.48 26.52
N GLU A 74 3.23 -4.88 27.30
CA GLU A 74 4.69 -4.92 27.12
C GLU A 74 5.44 -5.94 28.00
N TYR A 75 4.76 -6.64 28.92
CA TYR A 75 5.42 -7.56 29.86
C TYR A 75 4.80 -8.94 29.86
N ASN A 76 5.60 -9.96 30.15
CA ASN A 76 5.11 -11.34 30.17
C ASN A 76 4.05 -11.49 31.28
N ALA A 77 2.88 -12.02 30.92
CA ALA A 77 1.82 -12.28 31.88
C ALA A 77 2.30 -13.23 32.98
N LYS A 78 1.86 -13.00 34.21
CA LYS A 78 2.21 -13.82 35.37
C LYS A 78 0.96 -14.27 36.11
N SER A 79 1.00 -15.48 36.64
CA SER A 79 0.06 -15.95 37.66
C SER A 79 0.88 -16.29 38.89
N ILE A 80 0.55 -15.66 40.02
CA ILE A 80 1.32 -15.74 41.27
C ILE A 80 0.39 -15.97 42.45
N THR A 81 0.96 -16.42 43.56
CA THR A 81 0.35 -16.32 44.88
C THR A 81 0.95 -15.08 45.56
N ILE A 82 0.09 -14.31 46.21
CA ILE A 82 0.44 -13.14 47.03
C ILE A 82 0.32 -13.57 48.48
N ASP A 83 1.45 -13.67 49.16
CA ASP A 83 1.55 -14.19 50.52
C ASP A 83 1.68 -13.06 51.57
N GLU A 84 2.13 -11.87 51.14
CA GLU A 84 2.37 -10.71 52.00
C GLU A 84 1.47 -9.52 51.62
N ASN A 85 1.06 -8.72 52.62
CA ASN A 85 0.23 -7.53 52.39
C ASN A 85 0.90 -6.47 51.51
N ASN A 86 2.22 -6.51 51.34
CA ASN A 86 2.99 -5.62 50.46
C ASN A 86 4.04 -6.43 49.68
N GLN A 87 3.74 -6.80 48.44
CA GLN A 87 4.64 -7.64 47.64
C GLN A 87 5.08 -6.95 46.34
N THR A 88 6.38 -6.94 46.07
CA THR A 88 6.92 -6.42 44.81
C THR A 88 7.02 -7.55 43.78
N ILE A 89 6.39 -7.35 42.63
CA ILE A 89 6.34 -8.30 41.52
C ILE A 89 7.19 -7.78 40.38
N THR A 90 8.28 -8.48 40.10
CA THR A 90 9.16 -8.14 39.00
C THR A 90 8.62 -8.71 37.69
N PHE A 91 8.60 -7.92 36.62
CA PHE A 91 8.17 -8.35 35.29
C PHE A 91 9.35 -8.37 34.32
N SER A 92 9.43 -9.44 33.53
CA SER A 92 10.32 -9.48 32.38
C SER A 92 9.60 -8.89 31.18
N PRO A 93 10.19 -7.90 30.46
CA PRO A 93 9.61 -7.39 29.22
C PRO A 93 9.22 -8.56 28.32
N ALA A 94 7.96 -8.57 27.88
CA ALA A 94 7.55 -9.48 26.84
C ALA A 94 8.16 -8.94 25.56
N ILE A 95 8.96 -9.76 24.90
CA ILE A 95 9.42 -9.46 23.55
C ILE A 95 8.24 -9.78 22.63
N THR A 96 7.19 -8.98 22.76
CA THR A 96 6.02 -9.03 21.91
C THR A 96 6.34 -8.09 20.76
N LEU A 97 6.68 -8.64 19.60
CA LEU A 97 6.27 -7.96 18.36
C LEU A 97 4.76 -7.77 18.51
N LEU A 98 4.32 -6.55 18.81
CA LEU A 98 2.91 -6.20 18.78
C LEU A 98 2.39 -6.66 17.42
N ASN A 99 1.55 -7.68 17.43
CA ASN A 99 1.03 -8.19 16.17
C ASN A 99 0.12 -7.11 15.61
N PRO A 100 0.40 -6.59 14.41
CA PRO A 100 -0.35 -5.48 13.86
C PRO A 100 -1.82 -5.87 13.75
N LEU A 101 -2.68 -4.90 14.06
CA LEU A 101 -4.10 -5.02 13.82
C LEU A 101 -4.34 -4.89 12.31
N VAL A 102 -5.04 -5.85 11.72
CA VAL A 102 -5.35 -5.87 10.29
C VAL A 102 -6.85 -5.90 10.06
N VAL A 103 -7.28 -5.24 9.00
CA VAL A 103 -8.70 -5.12 8.65
C VAL A 103 -9.02 -5.66 7.27
N THR A 104 -8.04 -5.73 6.36
CA THR A 104 -8.24 -6.15 4.97
C THR A 104 -8.71 -7.59 4.92
N SER A 105 -9.88 -7.82 4.32
CA SER A 105 -10.59 -9.10 4.25
C SER A 105 -10.91 -9.76 5.60
N GLN A 106 -10.97 -8.98 6.68
CA GLN A 106 -11.38 -9.49 7.99
C GLN A 106 -12.87 -9.19 8.24
N TYR A 107 -13.53 -9.99 9.07
CA TYR A 107 -14.91 -9.68 9.51
C TYR A 107 -14.95 -8.54 10.53
N ALA A 108 -13.87 -8.40 11.29
CA ALA A 108 -13.59 -7.29 12.19
C ALA A 108 -12.07 -7.11 12.31
N PRO A 109 -11.59 -5.94 12.76
CA PRO A 109 -10.18 -5.74 13.05
C PRO A 109 -9.64 -6.84 13.97
N GLN A 110 -8.56 -7.50 13.56
CA GLN A 110 -7.94 -8.56 14.34
C GLN A 110 -6.42 -8.61 14.14
N SER A 111 -5.72 -9.33 15.01
CA SER A 111 -4.28 -9.53 14.86
C SER A 111 -3.93 -10.24 13.54
N ALA A 112 -2.90 -9.78 12.84
CA ALA A 112 -2.38 -10.42 11.62
C ALA A 112 -2.02 -11.91 11.83
N LYS A 113 -1.61 -12.29 13.05
CA LYS A 113 -1.35 -13.69 13.43
C LYS A 113 -2.62 -14.54 13.35
N ASN A 114 -3.76 -13.96 13.72
CA ASN A 114 -5.05 -14.65 13.79
C ASN A 114 -5.77 -14.74 12.44
N SER A 115 -5.45 -13.85 11.50
CA SER A 115 -6.01 -13.86 10.14
C SER A 115 -5.75 -15.19 9.41
N VAL A 116 -6.78 -15.66 8.69
CA VAL A 116 -6.69 -16.79 7.77
C VAL A 116 -5.85 -16.48 6.53
N TYR A 117 -5.65 -15.20 6.22
CA TYR A 117 -4.76 -14.73 5.16
C TYR A 117 -3.42 -14.32 5.76
N LYS A 118 -2.35 -14.40 4.95
CA LYS A 118 -1.07 -13.76 5.30
C LYS A 118 -1.16 -12.28 4.96
N VAL A 119 -1.27 -11.43 5.98
CA VAL A 119 -1.26 -9.98 5.81
C VAL A 119 0.12 -9.45 6.17
N LYS A 120 0.76 -8.79 5.21
CA LYS A 120 1.99 -8.02 5.42
C LYS A 120 1.60 -6.57 5.68
N THR A 121 2.23 -5.96 6.68
CA THR A 121 1.87 -4.60 7.11
C THR A 121 3.08 -3.68 7.07
N ILE A 122 2.89 -2.47 6.58
CA ILE A 122 3.87 -1.38 6.63
C ILE A 122 3.25 -0.26 7.47
N SER A 123 3.80 -0.01 8.65
CA SER A 123 3.24 0.96 9.61
C SER A 123 3.60 2.40 9.24
N LYS A 124 2.80 3.36 9.71
CA LYS A 124 3.09 4.80 9.66
C LYS A 124 4.52 5.14 10.08
N GLN A 125 4.98 4.58 11.20
CA GLN A 125 6.33 4.82 11.71
C GLN A 125 7.42 4.38 10.74
N ARG A 126 7.21 3.28 10.01
CA ARG A 126 8.14 2.81 8.99
C ARG A 126 8.14 3.73 7.76
N ILE A 127 6.97 4.18 7.32
CA ILE A 127 6.80 5.13 6.20
C ILE A 127 7.50 6.45 6.51
N GLU A 128 7.28 7.00 7.70
CA GLU A 128 7.95 8.23 8.15
C GLU A 128 9.47 8.04 8.13
N LYS A 129 9.98 6.96 8.73
CA LYS A 129 11.43 6.67 8.80
C LYS A 129 12.08 6.38 7.43
N GLN A 130 11.30 6.06 6.40
CA GLN A 130 11.83 5.87 5.04
C GLN A 130 12.16 7.18 4.34
N GLY A 131 11.64 8.33 4.78
CA GLY A 131 11.79 9.57 4.00
C GLY A 131 10.91 9.58 2.73
N ALA A 132 9.86 8.76 2.69
CA ALA A 132 9.04 8.59 1.50
C ALA A 132 8.03 9.75 1.32
N THR A 133 7.83 10.21 0.08
CA THR A 133 6.86 11.26 -0.27
C THR A 133 5.62 10.71 -1.00
N ASN A 134 5.68 9.49 -1.51
CA ASN A 134 4.57 8.81 -2.18
C ASN A 134 4.58 7.29 -1.92
N ILE A 135 3.49 6.60 -2.27
CA ILE A 135 3.33 5.16 -2.04
C ILE A 135 4.38 4.33 -2.80
N GLN A 136 4.77 4.76 -4.00
CA GLN A 136 5.76 4.05 -4.81
C GLN A 136 7.08 3.91 -4.05
N GLU A 137 7.55 4.98 -3.41
CA GLU A 137 8.78 4.97 -2.61
C GLU A 137 8.70 4.08 -1.37
N VAL A 138 7.52 3.96 -0.77
CA VAL A 138 7.29 3.05 0.37
C VAL A 138 7.44 1.60 -0.08
N LEU A 139 6.85 1.26 -1.23
CA LEU A 139 6.73 -0.11 -1.72
C LEU A 139 7.96 -0.58 -2.50
N LYS A 140 8.79 0.31 -3.05
CA LYS A 140 9.91 -0.06 -3.94
C LYS A 140 10.88 -1.07 -3.32
N ASN A 141 11.03 -1.06 -2.00
CA ASN A 141 11.96 -1.92 -1.25
C ASN A 141 11.34 -3.25 -0.78
N GLU A 142 10.08 -3.50 -1.08
CA GLU A 142 9.39 -4.75 -0.70
C GLU A 142 9.73 -5.89 -1.67
N LEU A 143 9.87 -7.12 -1.14
CA LEU A 143 9.96 -8.33 -1.96
C LEU A 143 8.69 -8.54 -2.79
N ASN A 144 8.84 -9.23 -3.93
CA ASN A 144 7.77 -9.55 -4.88
C ASN A 144 7.07 -8.35 -5.52
N ILE A 145 7.45 -7.13 -5.14
CA ILE A 145 6.94 -5.89 -5.73
C ILE A 145 8.04 -5.31 -6.62
N SER A 146 7.70 -5.00 -7.86
CA SER A 146 8.56 -4.20 -8.73
C SER A 146 7.72 -3.13 -9.42
N PHE A 147 8.39 -2.09 -9.88
CA PHE A 147 7.76 -1.04 -10.66
C PHE A 147 8.34 -1.04 -12.07
N SER A 148 7.47 -1.10 -13.08
CA SER A 148 7.80 -0.56 -14.40
C SER A 148 7.70 0.97 -14.31
N ARG A 149 8.54 1.67 -15.06
CA ARG A 149 8.48 3.14 -15.14
C ARG A 149 8.49 3.55 -16.59
N ASP A 150 7.67 4.55 -16.89
CA ASP A 150 7.82 5.37 -18.07
C ASP A 150 8.82 6.47 -17.77
N ASN A 151 9.90 6.58 -18.55
CA ASN A 151 10.97 7.55 -18.27
C ASN A 151 10.49 8.98 -18.47
N ALA A 152 9.70 9.22 -19.51
CA ALA A 152 9.18 10.52 -19.87
C ALA A 152 8.30 11.10 -18.75
N THR A 153 7.21 10.41 -18.42
CA THR A 153 6.20 10.91 -17.47
C THR A 153 6.48 10.55 -16.01
N GLY A 154 7.44 9.64 -15.76
CA GLY A 154 7.70 9.06 -14.44
C GLY A 154 6.55 8.18 -13.92
N SER A 155 5.57 7.86 -14.76
CA SER A 155 4.43 7.01 -14.42
C SER A 155 4.91 5.62 -14.02
N SER A 156 4.32 5.03 -12.97
CA SER A 156 4.77 3.75 -12.43
C SER A 156 3.70 2.65 -12.43
N GLY A 157 4.03 1.52 -13.05
CA GLY A 157 3.21 0.32 -13.05
C GLY A 157 3.65 -0.67 -11.99
N ILE A 158 2.74 -1.16 -11.14
CA ILE A 158 3.08 -2.13 -10.09
C ILE A 158 3.01 -3.56 -10.61
N THR A 159 4.02 -4.36 -10.31
CA THR A 159 4.02 -5.82 -10.49
C THR A 159 4.09 -6.48 -9.11
N LEU A 160 3.20 -7.45 -8.86
CA LEU A 160 3.16 -8.28 -7.66
C LEU A 160 3.21 -9.77 -8.07
N GLN A 161 4.16 -10.54 -7.56
CA GLN A 161 4.29 -11.99 -7.88
C GLN A 161 4.39 -12.29 -9.40
N GLY A 162 4.95 -11.35 -10.17
CA GLY A 162 5.05 -11.46 -11.63
C GLY A 162 3.78 -11.07 -12.40
N LEU A 163 2.73 -10.62 -11.70
CA LEU A 163 1.50 -10.12 -12.31
C LEU A 163 1.43 -8.60 -12.16
N SER A 164 1.17 -7.90 -13.26
CA SER A 164 1.09 -6.44 -13.33
C SER A 164 -0.30 -5.98 -13.75
N GLY A 165 -0.49 -4.67 -13.97
CA GLY A 165 -1.74 -4.17 -14.50
C GLY A 165 -2.88 -4.19 -13.48
N GLN A 166 -4.07 -4.37 -14.02
CA GLN A 166 -5.30 -4.53 -13.27
C GLN A 166 -5.37 -5.80 -12.41
N ASN A 167 -4.36 -6.68 -12.48
CA ASN A 167 -4.29 -7.89 -11.66
C ASN A 167 -3.89 -7.63 -10.20
N VAL A 168 -3.40 -6.43 -9.90
CA VAL A 168 -3.08 -5.97 -8.53
C VAL A 168 -4.13 -4.95 -8.10
N LYS A 169 -4.95 -5.29 -7.11
CA LYS A 169 -5.99 -4.38 -6.62
C LYS A 169 -5.41 -3.41 -5.60
N VAL A 170 -5.45 -2.11 -5.87
CA VAL A 170 -5.06 -1.09 -4.89
C VAL A 170 -6.30 -0.39 -4.35
N LEU A 171 -6.36 -0.30 -3.02
CA LEU A 171 -7.51 0.21 -2.28
C LEU A 171 -7.08 1.39 -1.39
N LEU A 172 -7.97 2.36 -1.23
CA LEU A 172 -7.91 3.38 -0.17
C LEU A 172 -9.05 3.12 0.80
N ASP A 173 -8.74 2.76 2.05
CA ASP A 173 -9.75 2.42 3.07
C ASP A 173 -10.75 1.35 2.57
N GLY A 174 -10.27 0.37 1.80
CA GLY A 174 -11.07 -0.70 1.21
C GLY A 174 -11.85 -0.35 -0.06
N VAL A 175 -11.78 0.89 -0.55
CA VAL A 175 -12.38 1.33 -1.82
C VAL A 175 -11.35 1.22 -2.96
N PRO A 176 -11.68 0.55 -4.08
CA PRO A 176 -10.81 0.49 -5.24
C PRO A 176 -10.44 1.85 -5.80
N ILE A 177 -9.15 2.05 -6.06
CA ILE A 177 -8.68 3.17 -6.88
C ILE A 177 -8.56 2.63 -8.30
N SER A 178 -9.21 3.26 -9.28
CA SER A 178 -9.04 2.86 -10.68
C SER A 178 -7.74 3.42 -11.25
N GLY A 179 -6.96 2.55 -11.88
CA GLY A 179 -5.78 2.93 -12.64
C GLY A 179 -6.15 3.48 -14.01
N ARG A 180 -5.37 4.44 -14.51
CA ARG A 180 -5.50 5.07 -15.85
C ARG A 180 -4.15 5.41 -16.47
N SER A 181 -3.06 4.94 -15.88
CA SER A 181 -1.71 5.20 -16.34
C SER A 181 -1.14 4.00 -17.11
N GLY A 182 -0.18 4.30 -17.98
CA GLY A 182 0.49 3.33 -18.83
C GLY A 182 -0.44 2.55 -19.76
N VAL A 183 0.12 1.50 -20.34
CA VAL A 183 -0.51 0.65 -21.36
C VAL A 183 -1.34 -0.50 -20.79
N SER A 184 -1.37 -0.69 -19.47
CA SER A 184 -2.16 -1.77 -18.83
C SER A 184 -3.16 -1.25 -17.79
N ASN A 185 -3.55 0.03 -17.94
CA ASN A 185 -4.52 0.71 -17.11
C ASN A 185 -4.15 0.66 -15.61
N GLU A 186 -2.87 0.86 -15.33
CA GLU A 186 -2.26 0.75 -13.99
C GLU A 186 -2.54 2.00 -13.17
N ILE A 187 -2.51 1.83 -11.85
CA ILE A 187 -2.58 2.95 -10.90
C ILE A 187 -1.15 3.43 -10.72
N ASP A 188 -0.91 4.69 -11.05
CA ASP A 188 0.39 5.30 -10.75
C ASP A 188 0.52 5.50 -9.23
N MET A 189 1.36 4.69 -8.60
CA MET A 189 1.62 4.80 -7.15
C MET A 189 2.31 6.11 -6.77
N GLY A 190 2.93 6.80 -7.74
CA GLY A 190 3.50 8.13 -7.55
C GLY A 190 2.45 9.21 -7.31
N GLN A 191 1.21 9.01 -7.76
CA GLN A 191 0.08 9.92 -7.55
C GLN A 191 -0.58 9.78 -6.17
N LEU A 192 -0.17 8.80 -5.36
CA LEU A 192 -0.75 8.55 -4.03
C LEU A 192 0.21 9.04 -2.95
N ASN A 193 -0.23 10.00 -2.14
CA ASN A 193 0.57 10.61 -1.09
C ASN A 193 0.59 9.77 0.22
N VAL A 194 1.49 10.13 1.15
CA VAL A 194 1.69 9.40 2.42
C VAL A 194 1.20 10.12 3.70
N ASN A 195 0.64 11.33 3.59
CA ASN A 195 0.48 12.26 4.72
C ASN A 195 -0.32 11.71 5.91
N SER A 196 -1.46 11.07 5.62
CA SER A 196 -2.37 10.56 6.65
C SER A 196 -2.49 9.04 6.65
N ILE A 197 -1.44 8.33 6.23
CA ILE A 197 -1.42 6.86 6.26
C ILE A 197 -1.19 6.36 7.68
N GLU A 198 -2.06 5.47 8.15
CA GLU A 198 -1.88 4.71 9.38
C GLU A 198 -1.05 3.45 9.11
N GLN A 199 -1.42 2.71 8.07
CA GLN A 199 -0.68 1.55 7.62
C GLN A 199 -1.04 1.17 6.18
N ILE A 200 -0.16 0.41 5.54
CA ILE A 200 -0.44 -0.28 4.28
C ILE A 200 -0.51 -1.78 4.56
N GLU A 201 -1.60 -2.42 4.14
CA GLU A 201 -1.78 -3.87 4.23
C GLU A 201 -1.65 -4.49 2.84
N ILE A 202 -0.80 -5.51 2.72
CA ILE A 202 -0.56 -6.25 1.48
C ILE A 202 -0.96 -7.71 1.72
N ILE A 203 -1.88 -8.22 0.91
CA ILE A 203 -2.25 -9.62 0.86
C ILE A 203 -1.88 -10.15 -0.51
N GLU A 204 -0.96 -11.11 -0.53
CA GLU A 204 -0.53 -11.79 -1.74
C GLU A 204 -1.40 -13.02 -2.03
N GLY A 205 -1.68 -13.28 -3.31
CA GLY A 205 -2.51 -14.40 -3.76
C GLY A 205 -3.96 -14.00 -4.07
N PRO A 206 -4.83 -14.98 -4.36
CA PRO A 206 -6.14 -14.72 -4.94
C PRO A 206 -7.11 -14.11 -3.92
N MET A 207 -7.55 -12.89 -4.22
CA MET A 207 -8.48 -12.14 -3.37
C MET A 207 -9.85 -11.91 -4.03
N ALA A 208 -10.14 -12.70 -5.07
CA ALA A 208 -11.31 -12.57 -5.94
C ALA A 208 -12.65 -12.48 -5.19
N VAL A 209 -12.86 -13.34 -4.18
CA VAL A 209 -14.10 -13.36 -3.39
C VAL A 209 -14.36 -12.04 -2.68
N ASN A 210 -13.33 -11.46 -2.04
CA ASN A 210 -13.51 -10.27 -1.20
C ASN A 210 -13.41 -8.96 -1.99
N TYR A 211 -12.64 -8.89 -3.08
CA TYR A 211 -12.30 -7.60 -3.70
C TYR A 211 -12.56 -7.47 -5.20
N GLY A 212 -13.25 -8.45 -5.77
CA GLY A 212 -13.50 -8.46 -7.21
C GLY A 212 -12.54 -9.40 -7.92
N ALA A 213 -13.03 -9.95 -9.02
CA ALA A 213 -12.39 -11.07 -9.69
C ALA A 213 -11.10 -10.68 -10.46
N ASP A 214 -10.78 -9.38 -10.52
CA ASP A 214 -9.55 -8.78 -11.02
C ASP A 214 -8.39 -8.77 -9.98
N ALA A 215 -8.66 -9.05 -8.69
CA ALA A 215 -7.64 -9.12 -7.65
C ALA A 215 -6.85 -10.46 -7.65
N LEU A 216 -6.21 -10.77 -8.79
CA LEU A 216 -5.54 -12.06 -9.04
C LEU A 216 -4.22 -12.21 -8.29
N ALA A 217 -3.37 -11.20 -8.37
CA ALA A 217 -2.05 -11.20 -7.76
C ALA A 217 -2.11 -10.94 -6.25
N GLY A 218 -3.10 -10.15 -5.85
CA GLY A 218 -3.26 -9.70 -4.47
C GLY A 218 -3.89 -8.33 -4.37
N VAL A 219 -3.87 -7.83 -3.14
CA VAL A 219 -4.49 -6.56 -2.74
C VAL A 219 -3.49 -5.75 -1.94
N ILE A 220 -3.40 -4.46 -2.25
CA ILE A 220 -2.67 -3.45 -1.48
C ILE A 220 -3.70 -2.44 -0.96
N ASN A 221 -3.96 -2.44 0.34
CA ASN A 221 -4.92 -1.55 0.96
C ASN A 221 -4.19 -0.48 1.78
N ILE A 222 -4.31 0.77 1.34
CA ILE A 222 -3.80 1.95 2.03
C ILE A 222 -4.84 2.37 3.05
N ILE A 223 -4.49 2.26 4.33
CA ILE A 223 -5.38 2.58 5.44
C ILE A 223 -4.97 3.91 6.02
N THR A 224 -5.93 4.83 6.06
CA THR A 224 -5.70 6.18 6.57
C THR A 224 -6.00 6.28 8.05
N ASN A 225 -5.35 7.23 8.70
CA ASN A 225 -5.64 7.60 10.06
C ASN A 225 -6.97 8.37 10.15
N LYS A 226 -7.83 7.95 11.08
CA LYS A 226 -9.17 8.52 11.35
C LYS A 226 -9.36 8.86 12.84
N ASP A 227 -8.26 8.96 13.60
CA ASP A 227 -8.21 9.41 14.98
C ASP A 227 -6.77 9.87 15.35
N SER A 228 -6.64 11.12 15.82
CA SER A 228 -5.35 11.64 16.27
C SER A 228 -5.03 11.27 17.72
N GLY A 229 -6.04 10.93 18.53
CA GLY A 229 -5.91 10.83 19.98
C GLY A 229 -5.69 12.17 20.71
N TYR A 230 -5.88 13.29 20.02
CA TYR A 230 -5.74 14.66 20.54
C TYR A 230 -6.94 15.51 20.09
N GLU A 231 -7.31 16.54 20.87
CA GLU A 231 -8.36 17.49 20.49
C GLU A 231 -8.01 18.19 19.17
N TRP A 232 -6.75 18.61 19.01
CA TRP A 232 -6.24 19.05 17.73
C TRP A 232 -4.80 18.58 17.52
N SER A 233 -4.42 18.40 16.26
CA SER A 233 -3.04 18.21 15.86
C SER A 233 -2.77 18.84 14.51
N ALA A 234 -1.57 19.39 14.33
CA ALA A 234 -1.08 19.95 13.10
C ALA A 234 0.29 19.36 12.80
N ASN A 235 0.50 18.89 11.58
CA ASN A 235 1.77 18.37 11.11
C ASN A 235 2.19 19.14 9.86
N LEU A 236 3.35 19.79 9.88
CA LEU A 236 3.97 20.45 8.73
C LEU A 236 5.27 19.73 8.40
N SER A 237 5.39 19.23 7.18
CA SER A 237 6.59 18.57 6.66
C SER A 237 7.13 19.38 5.49
N LEU A 238 8.41 19.75 5.55
CA LEU A 238 9.15 20.36 4.44
C LEU A 238 10.19 19.34 4.00
N HIS A 239 10.12 18.90 2.74
CA HIS A 239 11.01 17.89 2.18
C HIS A 239 11.68 18.45 0.94
N GLU A 240 13.01 18.47 0.97
CA GLU A 240 13.87 18.93 -0.12
C GLU A 240 14.78 17.77 -0.53
N GLU A 241 14.92 17.50 -1.82
CA GLU A 241 15.72 16.39 -2.30
C GLU A 241 16.38 16.69 -3.65
N SER A 242 17.67 16.38 -3.77
CA SER A 242 18.38 16.49 -5.05
C SER A 242 18.00 15.37 -6.01
N VAL A 243 18.21 15.57 -7.31
CA VAL A 243 18.03 14.54 -8.33
C VAL A 243 19.37 14.35 -9.03
N GLU A 244 20.07 13.27 -8.71
CA GLU A 244 21.50 13.13 -9.02
C GLU A 244 22.32 14.34 -8.51
N LYS A 245 22.79 15.20 -9.42
CA LYS A 245 23.53 16.43 -9.13
C LYS A 245 22.67 17.70 -9.27
N GLU A 246 21.44 17.58 -9.75
CA GLU A 246 20.52 18.68 -10.01
C GLU A 246 19.76 19.04 -8.72
N TYR A 247 19.86 20.31 -8.31
CA TYR A 247 19.15 20.87 -7.16
C TYR A 247 19.26 22.40 -7.14
N SER A 248 18.13 23.07 -6.98
CA SER A 248 18.03 24.49 -6.66
C SER A 248 16.91 24.65 -5.62
N ALA A 249 16.76 25.81 -4.97
CA ALA A 249 15.78 25.93 -3.89
C ALA A 249 14.31 25.90 -4.37
N PHE A 250 14.06 25.93 -5.68
CA PHE A 250 12.71 26.10 -6.25
C PHE A 250 12.47 25.48 -7.63
N ASP A 251 13.52 25.20 -8.41
CA ASP A 251 13.37 24.81 -9.83
C ASP A 251 13.86 23.38 -10.10
N GLU A 252 14.98 22.99 -9.48
CA GLU A 252 15.62 21.68 -9.70
C GLU A 252 15.56 20.81 -8.45
N GLY A 253 15.38 19.52 -8.65
CA GLY A 253 15.26 18.54 -7.57
C GLY A 253 13.80 18.21 -7.27
N ILE A 254 13.53 17.85 -6.02
CA ILE A 254 12.20 17.51 -5.52
C ILE A 254 11.87 18.41 -4.32
N HIS A 255 10.78 19.17 -4.45
CA HIS A 255 10.24 20.05 -3.41
C HIS A 255 8.87 19.51 -2.98
N SER A 256 8.76 19.01 -1.74
CA SER A 256 7.56 18.29 -1.27
C SER A 256 7.01 18.79 0.07
N PRO A 257 6.55 20.06 0.16
CA PRO A 257 5.88 20.54 1.36
C PRO A 257 4.52 19.86 1.56
N ALA A 258 4.19 19.56 2.82
CA ALA A 258 2.93 18.94 3.19
C ALA A 258 2.43 19.44 4.54
N ALA A 259 1.12 19.59 4.65
CA ALA A 259 0.44 19.95 5.88
C ALA A 259 -0.74 19.01 6.14
N THR A 260 -0.92 18.61 7.39
CA THR A 260 -2.09 17.88 7.87
C THR A 260 -2.59 18.56 9.14
N PHE A 261 -3.89 18.84 9.21
CA PHE A 261 -4.56 19.36 10.39
C PHE A 261 -5.68 18.40 10.77
N THR A 262 -5.81 18.10 12.05
CA THR A 262 -6.88 17.28 12.61
C THR A 262 -7.54 18.02 13.77
N TYR A 263 -8.86 17.92 13.87
CA TYR A 263 -9.64 18.49 14.97
C TYR A 263 -10.72 17.52 15.41
N LYS A 264 -10.82 17.32 16.73
CA LYS A 264 -11.77 16.45 17.41
C LYS A 264 -12.61 17.32 18.36
N PRO A 265 -13.66 18.02 17.88
CA PRO A 265 -14.47 18.93 18.70
C PRO A 265 -15.26 18.22 19.80
N SER A 266 -15.41 16.89 19.73
CA SER A 266 -16.00 16.06 20.76
C SER A 266 -15.54 14.61 20.58
N GLU A 267 -15.81 13.74 21.55
CA GLU A 267 -15.58 12.29 21.42
C GLU A 267 -16.25 11.64 20.20
N LYS A 268 -17.27 12.28 19.63
CA LYS A 268 -18.04 11.76 18.49
C LYS A 268 -17.55 12.25 17.13
N TRP A 269 -16.86 13.38 17.06
CA TRP A 269 -16.55 14.05 15.79
C TRP A 269 -15.05 14.09 15.58
N TYR A 270 -14.61 13.75 14.37
CA TYR A 270 -13.23 13.89 13.92
C TYR A 270 -13.21 14.54 12.54
N VAL A 271 -12.40 15.58 12.38
CA VAL A 271 -12.21 16.30 11.11
C VAL A 271 -10.72 16.31 10.80
N GLN A 272 -10.39 16.12 9.54
CA GLN A 272 -9.03 16.14 9.01
C GLN A 272 -9.02 16.94 7.70
N ALA A 273 -7.99 17.76 7.53
CA ALA A 273 -7.65 18.40 6.27
C ALA A 273 -6.17 18.16 5.99
N GLU A 274 -5.81 17.86 4.74
CA GLU A 274 -4.44 17.61 4.34
C GLU A 274 -4.15 18.18 2.95
N GLY A 275 -2.89 18.55 2.76
CA GLY A 275 -2.36 19.04 1.49
C GLY A 275 -0.92 18.63 1.31
N ARG A 276 -0.54 18.26 0.09
CA ARG A 276 0.85 18.09 -0.34
C ARG A 276 1.01 18.65 -1.74
N TYR A 277 2.05 19.46 -1.92
CA TYR A 277 2.57 19.80 -3.23
C TYR A 277 3.81 18.96 -3.44
N ASN A 278 3.91 18.24 -4.56
CA ASN A 278 5.14 17.59 -4.98
C ASN A 278 5.59 18.28 -6.27
N ASP A 279 6.73 18.93 -6.23
CA ASP A 279 7.41 19.43 -7.41
C ASP A 279 8.60 18.52 -7.71
N PHE A 280 8.76 18.14 -8.96
CA PHE A 280 9.91 17.40 -9.47
C PHE A 280 10.41 18.15 -10.70
N GLY A 281 11.59 18.77 -10.62
CA GLY A 281 12.19 19.56 -11.70
C GLY A 281 12.66 18.75 -12.93
N GLY A 282 12.35 17.45 -12.97
CA GLY A 282 12.84 16.54 -14.00
C GLY A 282 14.25 16.03 -13.72
N TRP A 283 14.81 15.34 -14.71
CA TRP A 283 16.22 14.92 -14.71
C TRP A 283 16.71 14.92 -16.15
N ILE A 284 17.82 15.61 -16.41
CA ILE A 284 18.37 15.74 -17.77
C ILE A 284 18.79 14.35 -18.27
N GLY A 285 19.45 13.55 -17.43
CA GLY A 285 19.95 12.24 -17.83
C GLY A 285 21.29 12.32 -18.53
N ASP A 286 21.44 11.62 -19.65
CA ASP A 286 22.66 11.66 -20.47
C ASP A 286 22.78 13.02 -21.20
N PRO A 287 23.73 13.88 -20.82
CA PRO A 287 23.85 15.24 -21.39
C PRO A 287 24.31 15.25 -22.85
N GLU A 288 24.76 14.11 -23.40
CA GLU A 288 25.04 14.01 -24.84
C GLU A 288 23.76 13.83 -25.68
N LYS A 289 22.66 13.39 -25.05
CA LYS A 289 21.39 13.08 -25.72
C LYS A 289 20.25 14.03 -25.38
N TYR A 290 20.29 14.58 -24.17
CA TYR A 290 19.25 15.36 -23.53
C TYR A 290 19.78 16.75 -23.16
N SER A 291 18.87 17.67 -22.84
CA SER A 291 19.19 19.06 -22.49
C SER A 291 18.26 19.57 -21.38
N ASP A 292 18.46 20.82 -20.93
CA ASP A 292 17.58 21.45 -19.95
C ASP A 292 16.12 21.54 -20.43
N ARG A 293 15.91 21.59 -21.75
CA ARG A 293 14.59 21.64 -22.39
C ARG A 293 14.03 20.24 -22.64
N ASP A 294 14.82 19.41 -23.30
CA ASP A 294 14.46 18.02 -23.58
C ASP A 294 15.12 17.11 -22.54
N ARG A 295 14.46 16.98 -21.40
CA ARG A 295 14.94 16.18 -20.26
C ARG A 295 14.53 14.72 -20.44
N GLN A 296 15.38 13.78 -20.02
CA GLN A 296 15.01 12.36 -20.05
C GLN A 296 13.81 12.04 -19.15
N TRP A 297 13.70 12.75 -18.03
CA TRP A 297 12.54 12.71 -17.14
C TRP A 297 11.92 14.10 -17.09
N TYR A 298 10.64 14.17 -17.43
CA TYR A 298 9.94 15.44 -17.54
C TYR A 298 9.66 16.05 -16.16
N PRO A 299 9.77 17.38 -16.05
CA PRO A 299 9.27 18.10 -14.89
C PRO A 299 7.81 17.74 -14.61
N LYS A 300 7.49 17.59 -13.32
CA LYS A 300 6.17 17.17 -12.86
C LYS A 300 5.81 17.86 -11.55
N SER A 301 4.67 18.53 -11.54
CA SER A 301 4.08 19.09 -10.32
C SER A 301 2.75 18.40 -9.98
N GLN A 302 2.51 18.18 -8.69
CA GLN A 302 1.30 17.51 -8.20
C GLN A 302 0.74 18.21 -6.95
N TYR A 303 -0.51 18.62 -7.01
CA TYR A 303 -1.30 19.04 -5.85
C TYR A 303 -2.19 17.90 -5.39
N ASN A 304 -1.97 17.44 -4.17
CA ASN A 304 -2.80 16.45 -3.50
C ASN A 304 -3.49 17.11 -2.31
N LEU A 305 -4.81 17.27 -2.38
CA LEU A 305 -5.63 17.84 -1.32
C LEU A 305 -6.62 16.79 -0.81
N GLY A 306 -6.82 16.74 0.51
CA GLY A 306 -7.69 15.77 1.15
C GLY A 306 -8.46 16.37 2.31
N GLY A 307 -9.70 15.93 2.50
CA GLY A 307 -10.53 16.27 3.65
C GLY A 307 -11.31 15.05 4.10
N LEU A 308 -11.40 14.83 5.42
CA LEU A 308 -12.21 13.78 6.00
C LEU A 308 -12.99 14.31 7.21
N THR A 309 -14.27 13.97 7.27
CA THR A 309 -15.10 14.18 8.45
C THR A 309 -15.71 12.85 8.86
N ARG A 310 -15.58 12.51 10.14
CA ARG A 310 -16.11 11.29 10.74
C ARG A 310 -17.00 11.63 11.93
N TYR A 311 -18.12 10.92 12.01
CA TYR A 311 -18.99 10.88 13.18
C TYR A 311 -19.03 9.45 13.72
N ASN A 312 -18.88 9.28 15.03
CA ASN A 312 -18.75 7.99 15.69
C ASN A 312 -19.52 7.96 17.02
N THR A 313 -20.28 6.90 17.24
CA THR A 313 -21.01 6.59 18.49
C THR A 313 -20.89 5.11 18.81
N ASP A 314 -21.46 4.69 19.94
CA ASP A 314 -21.59 3.28 20.29
C ASP A 314 -22.48 2.54 19.28
N GLY A 315 -21.85 1.84 18.34
CA GLY A 315 -22.54 1.02 17.35
C GLY A 315 -22.80 1.69 16.01
N PHE A 316 -22.41 2.95 15.80
CA PHE A 316 -22.50 3.61 14.51
C PHE A 316 -21.26 4.47 14.25
N SER A 317 -20.63 4.29 13.11
CA SER A 317 -19.59 5.17 12.59
C SER A 317 -19.92 5.52 11.15
N ILE A 318 -19.68 6.76 10.75
CA ILE A 318 -19.76 7.19 9.36
C ILE A 318 -18.66 8.20 9.09
N PHE A 319 -18.02 8.11 7.93
CA PHE A 319 -17.12 9.16 7.48
C PHE A 319 -17.32 9.47 6.02
N TYR A 320 -17.12 10.73 5.68
CA TYR A 320 -17.02 11.24 4.32
C TYR A 320 -15.59 11.71 4.07
N ARG A 321 -15.03 11.34 2.92
CA ARG A 321 -13.74 11.78 2.43
C ARG A 321 -13.89 12.43 1.05
N LEU A 322 -13.20 13.54 0.85
CA LEU A 322 -12.99 14.20 -0.43
C LEU A 322 -11.49 14.28 -0.70
N ASN A 323 -11.05 13.73 -1.83
CA ASN A 323 -9.68 13.89 -2.31
C ASN A 323 -9.68 14.56 -3.68
N TYR A 324 -8.68 15.41 -3.91
CA TYR A 324 -8.39 16.05 -5.19
C TYR A 324 -6.91 15.87 -5.54
N LEU A 325 -6.66 15.43 -6.76
CA LEU A 325 -5.35 15.43 -7.39
C LEU A 325 -5.38 16.36 -8.60
N ASN A 326 -4.38 17.22 -8.73
CA ASN A 326 -4.03 17.92 -9.97
C ASN A 326 -2.55 17.65 -10.26
N GLU A 327 -2.25 16.99 -11.36
CA GLU A 327 -0.89 16.69 -11.81
C GLU A 327 -0.65 17.38 -13.15
N ASN A 328 0.49 18.03 -13.30
CA ASN A 328 0.95 18.64 -14.54
C ASN A 328 2.33 18.08 -14.88
N ILE A 329 2.53 17.64 -16.12
CA ILE A 329 3.80 17.15 -16.66
C ILE A 329 4.09 17.93 -17.93
N GLU A 330 5.31 18.43 -18.06
CA GLU A 330 5.72 19.30 -19.17
C GLU A 330 6.85 18.64 -19.97
N ASN A 331 6.59 18.42 -21.25
CA ASN A 331 7.58 17.98 -22.23
C ASN A 331 7.91 19.17 -23.13
N LEU A 332 9.09 19.79 -23.00
CA LEU A 332 9.41 20.99 -23.79
C LEU A 332 10.06 20.67 -25.14
N GLY A 333 10.18 19.40 -25.52
CA GLY A 333 10.63 18.95 -26.85
C GLY A 333 12.03 19.40 -27.30
N LYS A 334 12.55 18.73 -28.32
CA LYS A 334 13.81 19.13 -28.98
C LYS A 334 13.57 20.25 -29.98
N PRO A 335 14.49 21.24 -30.11
CA PRO A 335 14.47 22.17 -31.24
C PRO A 335 14.62 21.42 -32.57
N SER A 336 13.84 21.81 -33.58
CA SER A 336 13.94 21.23 -34.91
C SER A 336 15.31 21.48 -35.54
N ALA A 337 15.91 20.44 -36.14
CA ALA A 337 17.33 20.41 -36.51
C ALA A 337 17.76 21.35 -37.66
N ASN A 338 16.85 22.13 -38.27
CA ASN A 338 17.11 22.83 -39.53
C ASN A 338 16.74 24.34 -39.55
N GLN A 339 16.49 24.97 -38.40
CA GLN A 339 16.05 26.37 -38.36
C GLN A 339 17.06 27.27 -37.62
N LEU A 340 18.13 27.68 -38.31
CA LEU A 340 19.18 28.56 -37.78
C LEU A 340 18.69 29.96 -37.37
N TYR A 341 17.56 30.43 -37.91
CA TYR A 341 17.02 31.77 -37.67
C TYR A 341 15.67 31.78 -36.94
N ASP A 342 14.99 30.63 -36.87
CA ASP A 342 13.66 30.54 -36.29
C ASP A 342 13.43 29.15 -35.64
N PRO A 343 14.17 28.79 -34.59
CA PRO A 343 14.11 27.44 -34.02
C PRO A 343 12.74 27.16 -33.39
N ILE A 344 11.96 26.26 -34.01
CA ILE A 344 10.70 25.76 -33.46
C ILE A 344 10.92 24.43 -32.71
N ALA A 345 10.29 24.29 -31.54
CA ALA A 345 10.17 23.05 -30.78
C ALA A 345 8.68 22.70 -30.58
N THR A 346 8.39 21.42 -30.37
CA THR A 346 7.03 20.93 -30.06
C THR A 346 6.94 20.63 -28.58
N ASP A 347 6.13 21.39 -27.87
CA ASP A 347 5.94 21.27 -26.43
C ASP A 347 4.61 20.57 -26.15
N GLU A 348 4.59 19.73 -25.12
CA GLU A 348 3.39 19.03 -24.67
C GLU A 348 3.18 19.23 -23.18
N GLN A 349 1.92 19.46 -22.82
CA GLN A 349 1.47 19.55 -21.44
C GLN A 349 0.45 18.45 -21.16
N TYR A 350 0.78 17.58 -20.22
CA TYR A 350 -0.14 16.56 -19.72
C TYR A 350 -0.70 17.01 -18.37
N THR A 351 -2.01 17.29 -18.32
CA THR A 351 -2.70 17.61 -17.08
C THR A 351 -3.63 16.47 -16.70
N THR A 352 -3.52 15.98 -15.46
CA THR A 352 -4.44 14.99 -14.88
C THR A 352 -5.15 15.57 -13.67
N LYS A 353 -6.48 15.53 -13.68
CA LYS A 353 -7.34 15.93 -12.55
C LYS A 353 -8.14 14.75 -12.06
N ARG A 354 -8.18 14.51 -10.75
CA ARG A 354 -8.98 13.44 -10.15
C ARG A 354 -9.68 13.92 -8.89
N TRP A 355 -11.01 13.95 -8.93
CA TRP A 355 -11.87 14.10 -7.76
C TRP A 355 -12.32 12.73 -7.28
N SER A 356 -12.23 12.47 -5.98
CA SER A 356 -12.70 11.23 -5.37
C SER A 356 -13.51 11.51 -4.12
N HIS A 357 -14.76 11.08 -4.15
CA HIS A 357 -15.70 11.12 -3.03
C HIS A 357 -15.84 9.72 -2.44
N GLN A 358 -15.84 9.60 -1.12
CA GLN A 358 -16.04 8.33 -0.43
C GLN A 358 -16.89 8.56 0.81
N LEU A 359 -17.99 7.83 0.94
CA LEU A 359 -18.81 7.79 2.15
C LEU A 359 -18.88 6.33 2.60
N GLN A 360 -18.45 6.07 3.83
CA GLN A 360 -18.44 4.73 4.41
C GLN A 360 -19.02 4.78 5.81
N SER A 361 -19.86 3.80 6.14
CA SER A 361 -20.40 3.63 7.48
C SER A 361 -20.13 2.23 8.02
N GLU A 362 -20.08 2.11 9.33
CA GLU A 362 -20.10 0.87 10.09
C GLU A 362 -21.30 0.93 11.04
N ILE A 363 -22.21 -0.03 10.93
CA ILE A 363 -23.49 -0.05 11.66
C ILE A 363 -23.61 -1.40 12.38
N LYS A 364 -23.66 -1.36 13.71
CA LYS A 364 -23.86 -2.54 14.57
C LYS A 364 -25.35 -2.71 14.86
N VAL A 365 -25.94 -3.78 14.35
CA VAL A 365 -27.33 -4.15 14.61
C VAL A 365 -27.33 -5.45 15.43
N GLY A 366 -27.42 -5.30 16.76
CA GLY A 366 -27.23 -6.42 17.68
C GLY A 366 -25.82 -7.01 17.58
N LYS A 367 -25.72 -8.26 17.11
CA LYS A 367 -24.41 -8.92 16.86
C LYS A 367 -23.92 -8.79 15.42
N LEU A 368 -24.74 -8.27 14.52
CA LEU A 368 -24.42 -8.09 13.11
C LEU A 368 -23.67 -6.77 12.90
N ASN A 369 -22.76 -6.76 11.95
CA ASN A 369 -22.07 -5.54 11.53
C ASN A 369 -22.31 -5.32 10.02
N MET A 370 -22.83 -4.15 9.67
CA MET A 370 -23.08 -3.72 8.30
C MET A 370 -22.09 -2.63 7.90
N GLN A 371 -21.51 -2.72 6.71
CA GLN A 371 -20.57 -1.71 6.22
C GLN A 371 -20.95 -1.25 4.80
N PRO A 372 -21.90 -0.30 4.66
CA PRO A 372 -22.17 0.34 3.38
C PRO A 372 -21.04 1.29 2.99
N VAL A 373 -20.73 1.29 1.70
CA VAL A 373 -19.73 2.15 1.06
C VAL A 373 -20.30 2.66 -0.25
N ILE A 374 -20.16 3.96 -0.50
CA ILE A 374 -20.40 4.60 -1.78
C ILE A 374 -19.18 5.46 -2.12
N SER A 375 -18.72 5.37 -3.37
CA SER A 375 -17.64 6.20 -3.86
C SER A 375 -17.92 6.66 -5.28
N TYR A 376 -17.56 7.90 -5.58
CA TYR A 376 -17.63 8.47 -6.91
C TYR A 376 -16.28 9.10 -7.26
N THR A 377 -15.71 8.71 -8.39
CA THR A 377 -14.46 9.24 -8.90
C THR A 377 -14.68 9.85 -10.27
N ASN A 378 -14.23 11.09 -10.46
CA ASN A 378 -14.15 11.75 -11.75
C ASN A 378 -12.67 11.99 -12.07
N TYR A 379 -12.17 11.32 -13.10
CA TYR A 379 -10.81 11.43 -13.60
C TYR A 379 -10.85 12.05 -14.99
N GLU A 380 -9.99 13.02 -15.23
CA GLU A 380 -9.81 13.72 -16.49
C GLU A 380 -8.33 13.81 -16.79
N ARG A 381 -7.93 13.50 -18.02
CA ARG A 381 -6.59 13.75 -18.52
C ARG A 381 -6.68 14.52 -19.83
N THR A 382 -5.90 15.59 -19.92
CA THR A 382 -5.76 16.41 -21.12
C THR A 382 -4.31 16.42 -21.56
N THR A 383 -4.08 16.24 -22.85
CA THR A 383 -2.80 16.50 -23.51
C THR A 383 -2.99 17.72 -24.39
N ARG A 384 -2.11 18.71 -24.25
CA ARG A 384 -2.08 19.88 -25.12
C ARG A 384 -0.71 19.99 -25.78
N GLN A 385 -0.70 20.19 -27.09
CA GLN A 385 0.54 20.32 -27.86
C GLN A 385 0.64 21.72 -28.49
N TYR A 386 1.84 22.28 -28.45
CA TYR A 386 2.15 23.65 -28.89
C TYR A 386 3.43 23.66 -29.74
N LEU A 387 3.47 24.50 -30.77
CA LEU A 387 4.69 24.89 -31.44
C LEU A 387 5.27 26.12 -30.73
N LYS A 388 6.45 25.97 -30.14
CA LYS A 388 7.19 27.04 -29.48
C LYS A 388 8.31 27.53 -30.37
N ASN A 389 8.28 28.81 -30.72
CA ASN A 389 9.40 29.49 -31.34
C ASN A 389 10.39 29.96 -30.26
N LEU A 390 11.59 29.39 -30.23
CA LEU A 390 12.58 29.65 -29.18
C LEU A 390 13.30 30.99 -29.35
N ALA A 391 13.22 31.64 -30.52
CA ALA A 391 13.81 32.96 -30.75
C ALA A 391 12.85 34.09 -30.37
N THR A 392 11.55 33.93 -30.62
CA THR A 392 10.54 34.98 -30.36
C THR A 392 9.68 34.73 -29.12
N ASP A 393 9.83 33.56 -28.49
CA ASP A 393 9.01 33.08 -27.38
C ASP A 393 7.52 32.88 -27.73
N ARG A 394 7.18 32.96 -29.02
CA ARG A 394 5.80 32.80 -29.50
C ARG A 394 5.36 31.34 -29.44
N GLU A 395 4.17 31.12 -28.90
CA GLU A 395 3.48 29.82 -28.89
C GLU A 395 2.31 29.82 -29.87
N THR A 396 2.09 28.69 -30.53
CA THR A 396 0.89 28.45 -31.35
C THR A 396 0.43 27.02 -31.10
N THR A 397 -0.83 26.84 -30.73
CA THR A 397 -1.42 25.51 -30.57
C THR A 397 -1.36 24.77 -31.89
N THR A 398 -1.07 23.47 -31.83
CA THR A 398 -1.10 22.63 -33.02
C THR A 398 -2.54 22.25 -33.41
N ASP A 399 -2.69 21.39 -34.42
CA ASP A 399 -4.00 21.01 -34.95
C ASP A 399 -4.84 20.24 -33.91
N ASP A 400 -6.17 20.32 -34.06
CA ASP A 400 -7.13 19.74 -33.10
C ASP A 400 -6.93 18.23 -32.84
N TYR A 401 -6.41 17.47 -33.82
CA TYR A 401 -6.20 16.02 -33.68
C TYR A 401 -4.98 15.67 -32.80
N GLU A 402 -4.06 16.61 -32.56
CA GLU A 402 -2.92 16.44 -31.65
C GLU A 402 -3.27 16.86 -30.21
N GLN A 403 -4.50 17.34 -30.00
CA GLN A 403 -5.02 17.70 -28.69
C GLN A 403 -5.90 16.55 -28.16
N ASP A 404 -5.58 16.02 -26.98
CA ASP A 404 -6.35 14.92 -26.38
C ASP A 404 -7.06 15.34 -25.10
N THR A 405 -8.28 14.85 -24.90
CA THR A 405 -8.98 14.89 -23.63
C THR A 405 -9.77 13.61 -23.42
N ILE A 406 -9.52 12.93 -22.31
CA ILE A 406 -10.25 11.72 -21.91
C ILE A 406 -10.77 11.81 -20.48
N TYR A 407 -12.00 11.34 -20.29
CA TYR A 407 -12.70 11.33 -19.02
C TYR A 407 -13.02 9.89 -18.59
N PHE A 408 -12.93 9.62 -17.29
CA PHE A 408 -13.40 8.39 -16.66
C PHE A 408 -14.19 8.73 -15.41
N LYS A 409 -15.46 8.35 -15.38
CA LYS A 409 -16.35 8.51 -14.24
C LYS A 409 -16.70 7.14 -13.69
N THR A 410 -16.46 6.92 -12.41
CA THR A 410 -16.72 5.64 -11.74
C THR A 410 -17.63 5.86 -10.53
N LEU A 411 -18.74 5.13 -10.45
CA LEU A 411 -19.58 5.00 -9.27
C LEU A 411 -19.43 3.59 -8.70
N PHE A 412 -18.90 3.50 -7.48
CA PHE A 412 -18.69 2.25 -6.76
C PHE A 412 -19.62 2.17 -5.55
N LEU A 413 -20.31 1.05 -5.41
CA LEU A 413 -21.19 0.75 -4.28
C LEU A 413 -20.77 -0.59 -3.67
N ARG A 414 -20.77 -0.69 -2.35
CA ARG A 414 -20.54 -1.95 -1.65
C ARG A 414 -21.31 -2.01 -0.35
N ASN A 415 -21.77 -3.19 0.02
CA ASN A 415 -22.22 -3.45 1.38
C ASN A 415 -21.72 -4.82 1.83
N THR A 416 -21.27 -4.91 3.07
CA THR A 416 -20.98 -6.19 3.73
C THR A 416 -21.75 -6.33 5.02
N LEU A 417 -22.40 -7.48 5.18
CA LEU A 417 -22.97 -7.98 6.42
C LEU A 417 -22.01 -9.02 6.98
N SER A 418 -21.55 -8.84 8.21
CA SER A 418 -20.62 -9.76 8.88
C SER A 418 -21.13 -10.19 10.24
N HIS A 419 -20.48 -11.19 10.83
CA HIS A 419 -20.86 -11.82 12.10
C HIS A 419 -22.23 -12.54 12.09
N LEU A 420 -22.69 -13.00 10.92
CA LEU A 420 -23.83 -13.92 10.88
C LEU A 420 -23.40 -15.24 11.52
N LYS A 421 -23.96 -15.62 12.67
CA LYS A 421 -23.57 -16.84 13.40
C LYS A 421 -24.46 -18.04 13.05
N TRP A 422 -23.83 -19.21 12.91
CA TRP A 422 -24.43 -20.49 12.54
C TRP A 422 -23.78 -21.57 13.43
N SER A 423 -24.33 -22.78 13.48
CA SER A 423 -23.85 -23.84 14.40
C SER A 423 -22.37 -24.21 14.23
N TRP A 424 -21.79 -23.96 13.05
CA TRP A 424 -20.43 -24.37 12.69
C TRP A 424 -19.49 -23.20 12.35
N GLY A 425 -19.92 -21.93 12.48
CA GLY A 425 -19.07 -20.80 12.13
C GLY A 425 -19.71 -19.42 12.15
N SER A 426 -18.99 -18.45 11.58
CA SER A 426 -19.44 -17.08 11.34
C SER A 426 -19.35 -16.78 9.85
N ALA A 427 -20.40 -16.23 9.26
CA ALA A 427 -20.43 -15.88 7.84
C ALA A 427 -20.38 -14.36 7.61
N GLN A 428 -19.96 -14.01 6.41
CA GLN A 428 -20.07 -12.69 5.81
C GLN A 428 -20.75 -12.83 4.45
N LEU A 429 -21.70 -11.94 4.21
CA LEU A 429 -22.39 -11.77 2.93
C LEU A 429 -22.14 -10.35 2.44
N GLY A 430 -22.13 -10.13 1.15
CA GLY A 430 -22.04 -8.79 0.62
C GLY A 430 -22.32 -8.72 -0.85
N PHE A 431 -22.36 -7.49 -1.34
CA PHE A 431 -22.38 -7.19 -2.75
C PHE A 431 -21.49 -5.98 -3.03
N ASP A 432 -21.04 -5.87 -4.26
CA ASP A 432 -20.48 -4.64 -4.80
C ASP A 432 -20.93 -4.42 -6.23
N SER A 433 -20.98 -3.16 -6.63
CA SER A 433 -21.34 -2.73 -7.97
C SER A 433 -20.41 -1.62 -8.42
N ASN A 434 -20.07 -1.63 -9.69
CA ASN A 434 -19.21 -0.65 -10.33
C ASN A 434 -19.86 -0.21 -11.64
N TYR A 435 -20.11 1.09 -11.78
CA TYR A 435 -20.52 1.69 -13.04
C TYR A 435 -19.40 2.60 -13.53
N GLU A 436 -18.86 2.30 -14.70
CA GLU A 436 -17.81 3.09 -15.35
C GLU A 436 -18.36 3.72 -16.63
N ARG A 437 -18.06 5.00 -16.84
CA ARG A 437 -18.33 5.73 -18.08
C ARG A 437 -17.05 6.42 -18.54
N THR A 438 -16.72 6.29 -19.81
CA THR A 438 -15.59 6.96 -20.43
C THR A 438 -16.00 7.66 -21.72
N ALA A 439 -15.42 8.81 -21.98
CA ALA A 439 -15.63 9.60 -23.18
C ALA A 439 -14.37 10.42 -23.43
N GLY A 440 -14.08 10.76 -24.69
CA GLY A 440 -12.91 11.56 -25.03
C GLY A 440 -12.63 11.57 -26.52
N THR A 441 -11.61 12.33 -26.90
CA THR A 441 -11.10 12.40 -28.29
C THR A 441 -10.35 11.14 -28.70
N THR A 442 -9.75 10.41 -27.75
CA THR A 442 -8.99 9.17 -27.97
C THR A 442 -9.80 7.89 -27.74
N LEU A 443 -11.07 7.94 -28.14
CA LEU A 443 -12.06 6.87 -28.01
C LEU A 443 -12.77 6.70 -29.35
N SER A 444 -12.58 5.54 -30.00
CA SER A 444 -12.98 5.29 -31.39
C SER A 444 -14.48 5.41 -31.67
N ASP A 445 -15.30 5.28 -30.62
CA ASP A 445 -16.75 5.10 -30.71
C ASP A 445 -17.49 6.10 -29.79
N GLY A 446 -16.86 7.22 -29.43
CA GLY A 446 -17.43 8.21 -28.52
C GLY A 446 -17.58 7.69 -27.09
N GLU A 447 -18.74 7.92 -26.48
CA GLU A 447 -18.97 7.55 -25.08
C GLU A 447 -19.23 6.04 -24.90
N LYS A 448 -18.53 5.43 -23.93
CA LYS A 448 -18.70 4.03 -23.54
C LYS A 448 -19.01 3.90 -22.05
N SER A 449 -19.73 2.85 -21.69
CA SER A 449 -19.97 2.50 -20.30
C SER A 449 -19.94 1.00 -20.05
N ALA A 450 -19.61 0.62 -18.83
CA ALA A 450 -19.64 -0.75 -18.33
C ALA A 450 -20.29 -0.78 -16.95
N PHE A 451 -21.10 -1.80 -16.71
CA PHE A 451 -21.76 -2.04 -15.44
C PHE A 451 -21.45 -3.43 -14.92
N ASP A 452 -21.04 -3.49 -13.66
CA ASP A 452 -20.79 -4.71 -12.91
C ASP A 452 -21.61 -4.71 -11.62
N ILE A 453 -22.15 -5.86 -11.26
CA ILE A 453 -22.67 -6.13 -9.93
C ILE A 453 -22.35 -7.56 -9.54
N SER A 454 -21.86 -7.77 -8.32
CA SER A 454 -21.50 -9.09 -7.82
C SER A 454 -21.96 -9.26 -6.39
N PHE A 455 -22.38 -10.48 -6.07
CA PHE A 455 -22.68 -10.93 -4.72
C PHE A 455 -21.59 -11.90 -4.28
N PHE A 456 -21.24 -11.84 -3.00
CA PHE A 456 -20.26 -12.74 -2.42
C PHE A 456 -20.69 -13.22 -1.03
N ALA A 457 -20.23 -14.41 -0.70
CA ALA A 457 -20.42 -15.04 0.59
C ALA A 457 -19.12 -15.71 1.02
N SER A 458 -18.79 -15.63 2.30
CA SER A 458 -17.73 -16.43 2.91
C SER A 458 -18.12 -16.84 4.32
N THR A 459 -17.50 -17.89 4.83
CA THR A 459 -17.73 -18.36 6.20
C THR A 459 -16.43 -18.76 6.84
N GLU A 460 -16.25 -18.47 8.12
CA GLU A 460 -15.11 -18.89 8.92
C GLU A 460 -15.53 -20.04 9.86
N ILE A 461 -14.94 -21.20 9.60
CA ILE A 461 -15.19 -22.47 10.29
C ILE A 461 -14.01 -22.77 11.21
N LYS A 462 -14.26 -22.90 12.51
CA LYS A 462 -13.26 -23.32 13.48
C LYS A 462 -13.38 -24.83 13.71
N ALA A 463 -12.55 -25.60 13.02
CA ALA A 463 -12.49 -27.05 13.16
C ALA A 463 -11.54 -27.41 14.32
N GLY A 464 -12.08 -27.48 15.54
CA GLY A 464 -11.28 -27.58 16.77
C GLY A 464 -10.53 -26.28 17.08
N GLU A 465 -9.49 -26.35 17.91
CA GLU A 465 -8.76 -25.15 18.38
C GLU A 465 -7.66 -24.67 17.43
N LYS A 466 -7.19 -25.55 16.53
CA LYS A 466 -5.99 -25.32 15.71
C LYS A 466 -6.27 -25.00 14.25
N LEU A 467 -7.43 -25.39 13.71
CA LEU A 467 -7.73 -25.27 12.28
C LEU A 467 -8.85 -24.24 12.05
N LEU A 468 -8.55 -23.24 11.23
CA LEU A 468 -9.52 -22.28 10.70
C LEU A 468 -9.64 -22.49 9.20
N ILE A 469 -10.86 -22.62 8.70
CA ILE A 469 -11.17 -22.82 7.28
C ILE A 469 -12.08 -21.69 6.84
N ARG A 470 -11.79 -21.09 5.68
CA ARG A 470 -12.61 -20.02 5.10
C ARG A 470 -12.91 -20.29 3.63
N PRO A 471 -13.97 -21.06 3.32
CA PRO A 471 -14.50 -21.11 1.97
C PRO A 471 -15.29 -19.82 1.67
N GLY A 472 -15.32 -19.47 0.40
CA GLY A 472 -16.11 -18.37 -0.12
C GLY A 472 -16.40 -18.51 -1.60
N ILE A 473 -17.42 -17.81 -2.06
CA ILE A 473 -17.85 -17.78 -3.44
C ILE A 473 -18.31 -16.38 -3.79
N ARG A 474 -18.01 -15.97 -5.03
CA ARG A 474 -18.50 -14.75 -5.63
C ARG A 474 -19.11 -15.07 -6.99
N TYR A 475 -20.22 -14.42 -7.30
CA TYR A 475 -20.87 -14.49 -8.59
C TYR A 475 -21.48 -13.13 -8.93
N GLY A 476 -21.43 -12.75 -10.19
CA GLY A 476 -21.90 -11.43 -10.59
C GLY A 476 -22.41 -11.40 -12.02
N TYR A 477 -22.76 -10.21 -12.46
CA TYR A 477 -23.16 -9.85 -13.81
C TYR A 477 -22.24 -8.73 -14.29
N ASN A 478 -21.83 -8.80 -15.55
CA ASN A 478 -21.10 -7.76 -16.28
C ASN A 478 -21.92 -7.45 -17.55
N SER A 479 -21.98 -6.17 -17.93
CA SER A 479 -22.82 -5.73 -19.05
C SER A 479 -22.28 -6.10 -20.44
N ILE A 480 -21.00 -6.48 -20.55
CA ILE A 480 -20.32 -6.78 -21.82
C ILE A 480 -20.05 -8.29 -21.95
N TYR A 481 -19.58 -8.93 -20.88
CA TYR A 481 -19.12 -10.31 -20.88
C TYR A 481 -19.93 -11.20 -19.93
N LYS A 482 -20.00 -12.49 -20.30
CA LYS A 482 -20.51 -13.51 -19.39
C LYS A 482 -19.52 -13.76 -18.26
N THR A 483 -20.03 -13.71 -17.04
CA THR A 483 -19.26 -13.94 -15.81
C THR A 483 -19.26 -15.41 -15.43
N GLU A 484 -18.29 -15.78 -14.58
CA GLU A 484 -18.21 -17.11 -13.98
C GLU A 484 -18.08 -17.04 -12.46
N PRO A 485 -18.53 -18.09 -11.73
CA PRO A 485 -18.31 -18.19 -10.30
C PRO A 485 -16.81 -18.16 -9.97
N SER A 486 -16.46 -17.34 -8.97
CA SER A 486 -15.13 -17.20 -8.41
C SER A 486 -15.09 -17.81 -7.00
N PRO A 487 -14.92 -19.13 -6.85
CA PRO A 487 -14.74 -19.77 -5.56
C PRO A 487 -13.34 -19.55 -5.00
N ALA A 488 -13.23 -19.55 -3.66
CA ALA A 488 -11.96 -19.61 -2.96
C ALA A 488 -12.08 -20.43 -1.67
N ILE A 489 -10.97 -21.01 -1.23
CA ILE A 489 -10.88 -21.68 0.06
C ILE A 489 -9.52 -21.40 0.70
N ASN A 490 -9.54 -21.02 1.97
CA ASN A 490 -8.34 -20.68 2.73
C ASN A 490 -8.30 -21.50 4.02
N PHE A 491 -7.11 -21.88 4.43
CA PHE A 491 -6.84 -22.65 5.63
C PHE A 491 -5.78 -21.95 6.46
N LYS A 492 -5.94 -21.96 7.77
CA LYS A 492 -4.89 -21.65 8.74
C LYS A 492 -4.83 -22.76 9.78
N TYR A 493 -3.68 -23.41 9.88
CA TYR A 493 -3.42 -24.45 10.85
C TYR A 493 -2.33 -24.03 11.85
N GLN A 494 -2.69 -23.97 13.13
CA GLN A 494 -1.78 -23.66 14.23
C GLN A 494 -1.09 -24.95 14.69
N ILE A 495 0.15 -25.20 14.24
CA ILE A 495 0.92 -26.40 14.61
C ILE A 495 1.30 -26.32 16.09
N THR A 496 1.90 -25.20 16.51
CA THR A 496 2.24 -24.86 17.91
C THR A 496 1.88 -23.41 18.18
N THR A 497 1.98 -22.91 19.42
CA THR A 497 1.77 -21.48 19.73
C THR A 497 2.72 -20.52 18.99
N SER A 498 3.84 -21.05 18.47
CA SER A 498 4.89 -20.32 17.75
C SER A 498 5.02 -20.71 16.28
N SER A 499 4.23 -21.65 15.77
CA SER A 499 4.29 -22.08 14.37
C SER A 499 2.92 -22.30 13.75
N GLN A 500 2.77 -21.85 12.50
CA GLN A 500 1.51 -21.95 11.78
C GLN A 500 1.75 -22.07 10.28
N VAL A 501 0.81 -22.74 9.61
CA VAL A 501 0.74 -22.84 8.15
C VAL A 501 -0.54 -22.18 7.68
N ARG A 502 -0.48 -21.49 6.53
CA ARG A 502 -1.67 -21.12 5.77
C ARG A 502 -1.59 -21.66 4.36
N LEU A 503 -2.74 -22.03 3.82
CA LEU A 503 -2.91 -22.48 2.44
C LEU A 503 -4.11 -21.75 1.85
N GLY A 504 -4.02 -21.35 0.60
CA GLY A 504 -5.11 -20.70 -0.11
C GLY A 504 -5.20 -21.17 -1.55
N TYR A 505 -6.43 -21.28 -2.03
CA TYR A 505 -6.77 -21.47 -3.43
C TYR A 505 -7.89 -20.50 -3.79
N GLY A 506 -7.81 -19.92 -4.99
CA GLY A 506 -8.87 -19.11 -5.53
C GLY A 506 -8.88 -19.12 -7.05
N ARG A 507 -10.09 -19.00 -7.59
CA ARG A 507 -10.33 -18.77 -9.01
C ARG A 507 -10.74 -17.31 -9.22
N GLY A 508 -10.18 -16.65 -10.24
CA GLY A 508 -10.53 -15.29 -10.61
C GLY A 508 -10.93 -15.15 -12.09
N PHE A 509 -11.47 -13.97 -12.41
CA PHE A 509 -12.05 -13.60 -13.69
C PHE A 509 -11.85 -12.09 -13.91
N ARG A 510 -11.24 -11.68 -15.01
CA ARG A 510 -11.09 -10.25 -15.34
C ARG A 510 -11.72 -9.97 -16.69
N ALA A 511 -12.73 -9.11 -16.71
CA ALA A 511 -13.26 -8.57 -17.96
C ALA A 511 -12.29 -7.50 -18.51
N PRO A 512 -12.11 -7.42 -19.83
CA PRO A 512 -11.42 -6.30 -20.47
C PRO A 512 -12.02 -4.96 -20.04
N SER A 513 -11.14 -3.98 -19.82
CA SER A 513 -11.52 -2.60 -19.50
C SER A 513 -11.98 -1.85 -20.75
N LEU A 514 -12.77 -0.79 -20.55
CA LEU A 514 -13.23 0.07 -21.66
C LEU A 514 -12.05 0.65 -22.47
N ARG A 515 -10.91 0.89 -21.82
CA ARG A 515 -9.69 1.36 -22.50
C ARG A 515 -9.07 0.27 -23.37
N GLU A 516 -8.96 -0.96 -22.88
CA GLU A 516 -8.44 -2.09 -23.67
C GLU A 516 -9.32 -2.38 -24.92
N LEU A 517 -10.63 -2.10 -24.83
CA LEU A 517 -11.59 -2.34 -25.92
C LEU A 517 -11.70 -1.22 -26.96
N TYR A 518 -11.61 0.05 -26.53
CA TYR A 518 -12.05 1.20 -27.34
C TYR A 518 -11.06 2.36 -27.43
N HIS A 519 -9.87 2.25 -26.84
CA HIS A 519 -8.88 3.33 -26.93
C HIS A 519 -8.38 3.48 -28.35
N GLU A 520 -8.27 4.71 -28.82
CA GLU A 520 -7.66 5.03 -30.11
C GLU A 520 -6.76 6.24 -29.90
N PHE A 521 -5.47 6.07 -30.11
CA PHE A 521 -4.48 7.14 -29.94
C PHE A 521 -3.53 7.13 -31.11
N ILE A 522 -3.56 8.19 -31.89
CA ILE A 522 -2.75 8.37 -33.09
C ILE A 522 -2.03 9.71 -32.94
N ASP A 523 -0.72 9.68 -32.83
CA ASP A 523 0.14 10.86 -32.86
C ASP A 523 1.28 10.66 -33.89
N SER A 524 2.22 11.61 -33.96
CA SER A 524 3.34 11.56 -34.91
C SER A 524 4.29 10.37 -34.73
N ASN A 525 4.28 9.69 -33.57
CA ASN A 525 5.19 8.61 -33.20
C ASN A 525 4.49 7.33 -32.67
N HIS A 526 3.17 7.35 -32.48
CA HIS A 526 2.38 6.28 -31.89
C HIS A 526 1.08 6.05 -32.64
N HIS A 527 0.76 4.78 -32.87
CA HIS A 527 -0.55 4.36 -33.30
C HIS A 527 -1.01 3.23 -32.36
N ILE A 528 -1.98 3.51 -31.48
CA ILE A 528 -2.50 2.57 -30.48
C ILE A 528 -3.99 2.36 -30.71
N GLU A 529 -4.39 1.11 -30.90
CA GLU A 529 -5.78 0.71 -31.11
C GLU A 529 -6.25 -0.31 -30.06
N GLY A 530 -7.41 -0.05 -29.48
CA GLY A 530 -8.16 -0.98 -28.65
C GLY A 530 -8.65 -2.18 -29.46
N ASN A 531 -8.92 -3.29 -28.79
CA ASN A 531 -9.34 -4.52 -29.44
C ASN A 531 -10.70 -4.98 -28.89
N LYS A 532 -11.73 -4.91 -29.71
CA LYS A 532 -13.10 -5.30 -29.34
C LYS A 532 -13.30 -6.83 -29.26
N ASP A 533 -12.37 -7.60 -29.82
CA ASP A 533 -12.41 -9.07 -29.83
C ASP A 533 -11.78 -9.71 -28.58
N LEU A 534 -11.39 -8.89 -27.60
CA LEU A 534 -10.80 -9.40 -26.36
C LEU A 534 -11.77 -10.29 -25.59
N GLU A 535 -11.25 -11.41 -25.12
CA GLU A 535 -11.93 -12.31 -24.19
C GLU A 535 -11.53 -12.00 -22.74
N PRO A 536 -12.36 -12.41 -21.75
CA PRO A 536 -11.98 -12.32 -20.35
C PRO A 536 -10.78 -13.19 -19.97
N GLU A 537 -10.01 -12.73 -18.99
CA GLU A 537 -8.95 -13.51 -18.36
C GLU A 537 -9.51 -14.43 -17.28
N TYR A 538 -8.94 -15.63 -17.16
CA TYR A 538 -9.32 -16.60 -16.12
C TYR A 538 -8.10 -17.09 -15.39
N SER A 539 -8.19 -17.24 -14.06
CA SER A 539 -7.04 -17.67 -13.27
C SER A 539 -7.37 -18.73 -12.24
N HIS A 540 -6.36 -19.56 -11.97
CA HIS A 540 -6.26 -20.41 -10.80
C HIS A 540 -4.99 -20.06 -10.05
N SER A 541 -5.15 -19.70 -8.78
CA SER A 541 -4.06 -19.22 -7.95
C SER A 541 -4.00 -20.01 -6.64
N PHE A 542 -2.79 -20.37 -6.25
CA PHE A 542 -2.48 -21.12 -5.04
C PHE A 542 -1.43 -20.36 -4.24
N ASN A 543 -1.59 -20.32 -2.93
CA ASN A 543 -0.61 -19.74 -2.02
C ASN A 543 -0.41 -20.63 -0.79
N ALA A 544 0.81 -20.65 -0.27
CA ALA A 544 1.16 -21.34 0.96
C ALA A 544 2.12 -20.48 1.78
N ASP A 545 1.95 -20.43 3.10
CA ASP A 545 2.94 -19.86 4.02
C ASP A 545 3.16 -20.74 5.24
N PHE A 546 4.40 -20.79 5.70
CA PHE A 546 4.80 -21.31 6.99
C PHE A 546 5.49 -20.19 7.78
N THR A 547 4.93 -19.84 8.93
CA THR A 547 5.51 -18.87 9.85
C THR A 547 5.97 -19.58 11.12
N LYS A 548 7.25 -19.41 11.49
CA LYS A 548 7.83 -19.90 12.75
C LYS A 548 8.44 -18.73 13.52
N SER A 549 7.93 -18.45 14.72
CA SER A 549 8.53 -17.54 15.67
C SER A 549 9.44 -18.30 16.64
N PHE A 550 10.55 -17.69 17.00
CA PHE A 550 11.53 -18.14 17.99
C PHE A 550 11.67 -17.04 19.06
N PRO A 551 10.75 -16.99 20.04
CA PRO A 551 10.68 -15.88 20.99
C PRO A 551 11.97 -15.69 21.81
N LEU A 552 12.66 -16.78 22.17
CA LEU A 552 13.91 -16.71 22.94
C LEU A 552 15.07 -16.11 22.13
N GLN A 553 15.07 -16.31 20.82
CA GLN A 553 16.05 -15.77 19.88
C GLN A 553 15.59 -14.46 19.22
N ASN A 554 14.42 -13.96 19.60
CA ASN A 554 13.76 -12.80 19.00
C ASN A 554 13.72 -12.80 17.46
N MET A 555 13.52 -13.99 16.89
CA MET A 555 13.58 -14.22 15.47
C MET A 555 12.23 -14.74 14.96
N GLN A 556 11.85 -14.38 13.74
CA GLN A 556 10.76 -14.99 13.00
C GLN A 556 11.26 -15.39 11.61
N VAL A 557 10.88 -16.59 11.19
CA VAL A 557 11.12 -17.13 9.86
C VAL A 557 9.77 -17.28 9.16
N VAL A 558 9.66 -16.75 7.96
CA VAL A 558 8.49 -16.91 7.09
C VAL A 558 8.98 -17.51 5.78
N LEU A 559 8.47 -18.69 5.44
CA LEU A 559 8.62 -19.30 4.12
C LEU A 559 7.26 -19.22 3.43
N ALA A 560 7.19 -18.67 2.23
CA ALA A 560 5.96 -18.62 1.44
C ALA A 560 6.19 -19.09 0.01
N GLY A 561 5.14 -19.54 -0.65
CA GLY A 561 5.16 -19.93 -2.05
C GLY A 561 3.83 -19.66 -2.73
N PHE A 562 3.89 -19.48 -4.05
CA PHE A 562 2.72 -19.23 -4.88
C PHE A 562 2.81 -19.93 -6.24
N TYR A 563 1.65 -20.22 -6.82
CA TYR A 563 1.51 -20.65 -8.20
C TYR A 563 0.24 -20.06 -8.80
N ASN A 564 0.38 -19.34 -9.92
CA ASN A 564 -0.71 -18.74 -10.67
C ASN A 564 -0.72 -19.30 -12.08
N ASN A 565 -1.89 -19.66 -12.60
CA ASN A 565 -2.09 -20.09 -13.97
C ASN A 565 -3.26 -19.29 -14.56
N ILE A 566 -2.95 -18.39 -15.49
CA ILE A 566 -3.87 -17.48 -16.15
C ILE A 566 -4.05 -17.93 -17.60
N LYS A 567 -5.29 -17.98 -18.05
CA LYS A 567 -5.69 -18.21 -19.44
C LYS A 567 -6.22 -16.91 -20.03
N ASN A 568 -6.02 -16.73 -21.33
CA ASN A 568 -6.46 -15.56 -22.09
C ASN A 568 -5.97 -14.23 -21.49
N ARG A 569 -4.74 -14.19 -20.94
CA ARG A 569 -4.20 -12.96 -20.35
C ARG A 569 -4.13 -11.86 -21.42
N ILE A 570 -4.77 -10.73 -21.21
CA ILE A 570 -4.70 -9.59 -22.10
C ILE A 570 -3.30 -8.97 -21.97
N GLY A 571 -2.58 -8.95 -23.08
CA GLY A 571 -1.28 -8.32 -23.22
C GLY A 571 -1.34 -7.20 -24.23
N TYR A 572 -0.46 -6.22 -24.05
CA TYR A 572 -0.20 -5.15 -25.00
C TYR A 572 0.90 -5.60 -25.95
N ILE A 573 0.65 -5.56 -27.26
CA ILE A 573 1.58 -6.04 -28.29
C ILE A 573 1.82 -4.97 -29.36
N SER A 574 3.07 -4.79 -29.76
CA SER A 574 3.48 -3.93 -30.88
C SER A 574 3.97 -4.81 -32.04
N PRO A 575 3.07 -5.35 -32.88
CA PRO A 575 3.47 -6.11 -34.06
C PRO A 575 4.19 -5.18 -35.04
N GLU A 576 5.41 -5.54 -35.42
CA GLU A 576 6.12 -4.87 -36.50
C GLU A 576 5.49 -5.32 -37.82
N THR A 577 4.84 -4.40 -38.54
CA THR A 577 4.21 -4.71 -39.83
C THR A 577 5.22 -4.56 -40.97
N ALA A 578 5.09 -5.38 -42.02
CA ALA A 578 5.92 -5.29 -43.23
C ALA A 578 5.82 -3.94 -43.97
N SER A 579 4.82 -3.12 -43.63
CA SER A 579 4.57 -1.77 -44.15
C SER A 579 5.29 -0.65 -43.39
N GLY A 580 5.95 -0.93 -42.27
CA GLY A 580 6.65 0.08 -41.46
C GLY A 580 5.76 0.85 -40.47
N ASP A 581 4.44 0.68 -40.51
CA ASP A 581 3.51 1.27 -39.54
C ASP A 581 3.43 0.38 -38.28
N MET A 582 3.87 0.90 -37.13
CA MET A 582 3.80 0.20 -35.84
C MET A 582 2.44 0.43 -35.17
N ILE A 583 1.40 -0.30 -35.61
CA ILE A 583 0.10 -0.30 -34.92
C ILE A 583 0.21 -1.19 -33.69
N THR A 584 0.06 -0.59 -32.51
CA THR A 584 0.12 -1.28 -31.23
C THR A 584 -1.28 -1.57 -30.71
N THR A 585 -1.55 -2.79 -30.26
CA THR A 585 -2.89 -3.22 -29.84
C THR A 585 -2.89 -4.21 -28.67
N TYR A 586 -4.06 -4.56 -28.16
CA TYR A 586 -4.28 -5.52 -27.08
C TYR A 586 -4.67 -6.89 -27.62
N ARG A 587 -4.15 -7.99 -27.06
CA ARG A 587 -4.54 -9.36 -27.44
C ARG A 587 -4.54 -10.32 -26.26
N ASN A 588 -5.37 -11.36 -26.33
CA ASN A 588 -5.33 -12.47 -25.37
C ASN A 588 -4.14 -13.40 -25.67
N ILE A 589 -3.25 -13.55 -24.69
CA ILE A 589 -2.17 -14.54 -24.65
C ILE A 589 -2.77 -15.85 -24.10
N SER A 590 -2.59 -16.95 -24.85
CA SER A 590 -3.19 -18.26 -24.56
C SER A 590 -2.99 -18.67 -23.09
N ARG A 591 -1.75 -18.60 -22.60
CA ARG A 591 -1.42 -19.01 -21.23
C ARG A 591 -0.27 -18.22 -20.62
N TYR A 592 -0.45 -17.82 -19.37
CA TYR A 592 0.56 -17.16 -18.54
C TYR A 592 0.62 -17.80 -17.16
N LYS A 593 1.79 -18.21 -16.69
CA LYS A 593 1.96 -18.83 -15.37
C LYS A 593 3.04 -18.11 -14.58
N THR A 594 2.82 -17.96 -13.28
CA THR A 594 3.87 -17.53 -12.35
C THR A 594 4.02 -18.54 -11.23
N ILE A 595 5.24 -18.81 -10.82
CA ILE A 595 5.56 -19.68 -9.68
C ILE A 595 6.65 -19.03 -8.86
N GLY A 596 6.61 -19.13 -7.55
CA GLY A 596 7.71 -18.60 -6.76
C GLY A 596 7.70 -18.99 -5.30
N SER A 597 8.81 -18.70 -4.66
CA SER A 597 9.02 -18.90 -3.23
C SER A 597 9.72 -17.70 -2.62
N THR A 598 9.35 -17.36 -1.39
CA THR A 598 10.01 -16.32 -0.60
C THR A 598 10.43 -16.84 0.76
N LEU A 599 11.61 -16.41 1.21
CA LEU A 599 12.11 -16.61 2.57
C LEU A 599 12.31 -15.23 3.19
N THR A 600 11.68 -14.99 4.32
CA THR A 600 11.87 -13.77 5.12
C THR A 600 12.35 -14.15 6.52
N LEU A 601 13.45 -13.52 6.95
CA LEU A 601 13.98 -13.62 8.29
C LEU A 601 13.80 -12.26 8.96
N GLN A 602 13.21 -12.24 10.15
CA GLN A 602 13.02 -11.04 10.95
C GLN A 602 13.69 -11.25 12.30
N TYR A 603 14.44 -10.27 12.75
CA TYR A 603 15.09 -10.25 14.05
C TYR A 603 14.80 -8.92 14.73
N HIS A 604 14.33 -8.99 15.97
CA HIS A 604 13.97 -7.81 16.75
C HIS A 604 14.62 -7.88 18.12
N TYR A 605 15.52 -6.97 18.45
CA TYR A 605 16.14 -6.96 19.78
C TYR A 605 16.21 -5.55 20.32
N LYS A 606 15.39 -5.25 21.33
CA LYS A 606 15.27 -3.92 21.94
C LYS A 606 14.97 -2.87 20.85
N ASN A 607 15.93 -2.02 20.57
CA ASN A 607 15.82 -0.92 19.62
C ASN A 607 16.27 -1.28 18.20
N LEU A 608 16.71 -2.52 17.99
CA LEU A 608 17.20 -3.02 16.71
C LEU A 608 16.10 -3.85 16.02
N ASN A 609 15.86 -3.55 14.75
CA ASN A 609 15.06 -4.38 13.85
C ASN A 609 15.85 -4.69 12.61
N ILE A 610 15.91 -5.98 12.24
CA ILE A 610 16.51 -6.46 11.00
C ILE A 610 15.48 -7.32 10.30
N SER A 611 15.27 -7.09 9.01
CA SER A 611 14.50 -7.99 8.14
C SER A 611 15.31 -8.26 6.89
N THR A 612 15.47 -9.52 6.52
CA THR A 612 16.10 -9.91 5.25
C THR A 612 15.18 -10.82 4.48
N GLY A 613 15.16 -10.68 3.17
CA GLY A 613 14.27 -11.42 2.31
C GLY A 613 14.97 -11.91 1.04
N LEU A 614 14.59 -13.11 0.61
CA LEU A 614 14.91 -13.69 -0.69
C LEU A 614 13.61 -14.08 -1.39
N ALA A 615 13.49 -13.75 -2.67
CA ALA A 615 12.41 -14.22 -3.54
C ALA A 615 12.99 -14.82 -4.81
N TYR A 616 12.43 -15.95 -5.24
CA TYR A 616 12.77 -16.62 -6.50
C TYR A 616 11.48 -16.89 -7.26
N THR A 617 11.33 -16.24 -8.41
CA THR A 617 10.07 -16.20 -9.17
C THR A 617 10.32 -16.62 -10.61
N GLY A 618 9.59 -17.63 -11.08
CA GLY A 618 9.55 -18.11 -12.45
C GLY A 618 8.32 -17.59 -13.19
N LEU A 619 8.50 -17.18 -14.44
CA LEU A 619 7.43 -16.78 -15.36
C LEU A 619 7.42 -17.72 -16.57
N TYR A 620 6.23 -18.10 -17.01
CA TYR A 620 6.01 -18.85 -18.25
C TYR A 620 4.93 -18.13 -19.05
N GLN A 621 5.12 -18.03 -20.36
CA GLN A 621 4.11 -17.52 -21.27
C GLN A 621 4.06 -18.35 -22.54
N GLU A 622 2.92 -18.33 -23.21
CA GLU A 622 2.68 -19.05 -24.45
C GLU A 622 2.27 -18.03 -25.51
N LEU A 623 3.18 -17.74 -26.44
CA LEU A 623 3.01 -16.73 -27.48
C LEU A 623 2.43 -17.42 -28.72
N GLN A 624 1.11 -17.29 -28.93
CA GLN A 624 0.34 -17.88 -30.03
C GLN A 624 0.36 -19.42 -30.12
N ASP A 625 -0.59 -20.01 -30.85
CA ASP A 625 -0.81 -21.48 -30.96
C ASP A 625 0.34 -22.28 -31.61
N ALA A 626 1.44 -21.63 -32.00
CA ALA A 626 2.60 -22.27 -32.64
C ALA A 626 3.90 -22.26 -31.80
N TYR A 627 4.00 -21.43 -30.74
CA TYR A 627 5.27 -21.24 -30.03
C TYR A 627 5.10 -21.24 -28.50
N ALA A 628 4.90 -22.43 -27.94
CA ALA A 628 5.11 -22.64 -26.51
C ALA A 628 6.58 -22.39 -26.16
N ILE A 629 6.83 -21.41 -25.30
CA ILE A 629 8.16 -21.22 -24.73
C ILE A 629 8.45 -22.43 -23.84
N PRO A 630 9.56 -23.15 -24.02
CA PRO A 630 9.69 -24.49 -23.45
C PRO A 630 9.87 -24.52 -21.92
N GLU A 631 10.22 -23.39 -21.28
CA GLU A 631 10.64 -23.38 -19.87
C GLU A 631 10.24 -22.09 -19.12
N PHE A 632 10.13 -22.19 -17.79
CA PHE A 632 10.00 -21.03 -16.91
C PHE A 632 11.29 -20.21 -16.92
N VAL A 633 11.18 -18.89 -17.03
CA VAL A 633 12.29 -17.96 -16.84
C VAL A 633 12.28 -17.43 -15.41
N TYR A 634 13.39 -17.64 -14.70
CA TYR A 634 13.49 -17.30 -13.28
C TYR A 634 14.25 -15.99 -13.05
N GLY A 635 13.73 -15.19 -12.11
CA GLY A 635 14.36 -14.01 -11.54
C GLY A 635 14.52 -14.14 -10.03
N THR A 636 15.55 -13.51 -9.49
CA THR A 636 15.84 -13.47 -8.04
C THR A 636 15.69 -12.05 -7.52
N GLN A 637 15.10 -11.86 -6.35
CA GLN A 637 15.16 -10.60 -5.62
C GLN A 637 15.69 -10.85 -4.21
N LEU A 638 16.53 -9.94 -3.73
CA LEU A 638 16.93 -9.88 -2.32
C LEU A 638 16.49 -8.54 -1.75
N ASN A 639 16.10 -8.51 -0.49
CA ASN A 639 15.97 -7.25 0.23
C ASN A 639 16.50 -7.36 1.66
N GLY A 640 16.82 -6.21 2.23
CA GLY A 640 17.24 -6.07 3.60
C GLY A 640 16.72 -4.75 4.16
N SER A 641 16.21 -4.77 5.39
CA SER A 641 15.98 -3.56 6.16
C SER A 641 16.66 -3.69 7.51
N PHE A 642 17.33 -2.61 7.91
CA PHE A 642 17.94 -2.46 9.22
C PHE A 642 17.42 -1.17 9.80
N SER A 643 16.97 -1.19 11.06
CA SER A 643 16.70 0.04 11.79
C SER A 643 17.14 -0.05 13.23
N TYR A 644 17.69 1.05 13.73
CA TYR A 644 18.19 1.14 15.10
C TYR A 644 17.79 2.47 15.71
N HIS A 645 17.15 2.42 16.89
CA HIS A 645 16.85 3.61 17.69
C HIS A 645 17.90 3.79 18.79
N TRP A 646 18.73 4.80 18.63
CA TRP A 646 19.64 5.25 19.67
C TRP A 646 18.93 6.26 20.58
N ALA A 647 18.41 5.79 21.71
CA ALA A 647 17.57 6.57 22.63
C ALA A 647 18.23 7.87 23.14
N ARG A 648 19.56 7.93 23.27
CA ARG A 648 20.27 9.16 23.66
C ARG A 648 21.45 9.33 22.71
N PRO A 649 21.34 10.13 21.64
CA PRO A 649 20.63 11.41 21.59
C PRO A 649 19.34 11.43 20.73
N GLU A 650 18.47 10.43 20.87
CA GLU A 650 17.21 10.28 20.09
C GLU A 650 17.43 10.27 18.56
N LEU A 651 18.34 9.40 18.11
CA LEU A 651 18.63 9.16 16.70
C LEU A 651 18.00 7.86 16.22
N PHE A 652 17.41 7.89 15.04
CA PHE A 652 16.88 6.72 14.35
C PHE A 652 17.64 6.52 13.05
N PHE A 653 18.27 5.36 12.91
CA PHE A 653 18.94 4.93 11.70
C PHE A 653 18.03 3.95 10.97
N SER A 654 17.87 4.11 9.66
CA SER A 654 17.15 3.20 8.79
C SER A 654 17.93 2.97 7.51
N LEU A 655 18.18 1.71 7.15
CA LEU A 655 18.85 1.30 5.93
C LEU A 655 17.95 0.31 5.20
N TYR A 656 17.75 0.52 3.90
CA TYR A 656 16.97 -0.36 3.04
C TYR A 656 17.80 -0.76 1.83
N TYR A 657 18.00 -2.04 1.64
CA TYR A 657 18.71 -2.62 0.51
C TYR A 657 17.74 -3.45 -0.32
N LYS A 658 17.86 -3.38 -1.64
CA LYS A 658 17.17 -4.28 -2.56
C LYS A 658 18.06 -4.62 -3.75
N TYR A 659 18.16 -5.91 -4.06
CA TYR A 659 18.69 -6.40 -5.31
C TYR A 659 17.55 -6.87 -6.18
N ASN A 660 17.46 -6.32 -7.39
CA ASN A 660 16.61 -6.81 -8.46
C ASN A 660 17.51 -7.63 -9.38
N GLY A 661 17.38 -8.95 -9.39
CA GLY A 661 18.17 -9.81 -10.25
C GLY A 661 17.80 -9.68 -11.72
N THR A 662 18.61 -10.31 -12.57
CA THR A 662 18.41 -10.34 -14.01
C THR A 662 16.98 -10.76 -14.35
N SER A 663 16.23 -9.88 -15.03
CA SER A 663 14.91 -10.22 -15.53
C SER A 663 15.05 -10.75 -16.95
N LYS A 664 14.29 -11.79 -17.27
CA LYS A 664 14.26 -12.41 -18.59
C LYS A 664 12.80 -12.50 -19.03
N ASP A 665 12.55 -12.16 -20.28
CA ASP A 665 11.21 -12.18 -20.86
C ASP A 665 11.32 -12.53 -22.34
N TYR A 666 10.31 -13.19 -22.89
CA TYR A 666 10.28 -13.47 -24.33
C TYR A 666 9.39 -12.45 -25.03
N PHE A 667 9.89 -11.90 -26.13
CA PHE A 667 9.11 -11.03 -27.00
C PHE A 667 8.98 -11.67 -28.37
N GLU A 668 7.84 -11.46 -29.00
CA GLU A 668 7.65 -11.79 -30.40
C GLU A 668 8.37 -10.74 -31.25
N ILE A 669 9.21 -11.21 -32.18
CA ILE A 669 9.92 -10.35 -33.12
C ILE A 669 9.58 -10.81 -34.53
N THR A 670 9.24 -9.86 -35.39
CA THR A 670 9.05 -10.09 -36.82
C THR A 670 10.43 -10.12 -37.49
N LYS A 671 10.74 -11.20 -38.20
CA LYS A 671 11.96 -11.33 -38.99
C LYS A 671 11.80 -10.63 -40.33
N GLU A 672 12.92 -10.40 -41.01
CA GLU A 672 12.96 -9.79 -42.36
C GLU A 672 12.09 -10.53 -43.39
N ASP A 673 11.85 -11.83 -43.21
CA ASP A 673 10.98 -12.65 -44.07
C ASP A 673 9.48 -12.55 -43.73
N GLY A 674 9.10 -11.69 -42.77
CA GLY A 674 7.74 -11.51 -42.29
C GLY A 674 7.25 -12.61 -41.33
N SER A 675 8.08 -13.62 -41.03
CA SER A 675 7.76 -14.62 -40.01
C SER A 675 8.02 -14.06 -38.60
N THR A 676 7.22 -14.47 -37.62
CA THR A 676 7.46 -14.09 -36.23
C THR A 676 8.13 -15.21 -35.45
N ALA A 677 9.02 -14.86 -34.52
CA ALA A 677 9.64 -15.81 -33.60
C ALA A 677 9.83 -15.22 -32.19
N PRO A 678 9.74 -16.04 -31.14
CA PRO A 678 10.04 -15.59 -29.78
C PRO A 678 11.55 -15.41 -29.58
N GLU A 679 11.99 -14.25 -29.11
CA GLU A 679 13.36 -13.99 -28.67
C GLU A 679 13.44 -13.73 -27.17
N LEU A 680 14.41 -14.36 -26.51
CA LEU A 680 14.68 -14.14 -25.09
C LEU A 680 15.42 -12.83 -24.87
N GLN A 681 14.69 -11.84 -24.35
CA GLN A 681 15.26 -10.59 -23.87
C GLN A 681 15.65 -10.71 -22.40
N LYS A 682 16.75 -10.08 -22.04
CA LYS A 682 17.39 -10.07 -20.73
C LYS A 682 17.70 -8.64 -20.36
N ARG A 683 17.46 -8.30 -19.10
CA ARG A 683 17.89 -7.05 -18.47
C ARG A 683 18.72 -7.40 -17.25
N GLU A 684 19.89 -6.79 -17.12
CA GLU A 684 20.85 -7.07 -16.05
C GLU A 684 20.29 -6.77 -14.66
N GLY A 685 20.85 -7.45 -13.65
CA GLY A 685 20.48 -7.21 -12.26
C GLY A 685 21.12 -5.94 -11.71
N TYR A 686 20.51 -5.34 -10.70
CA TYR A 686 20.96 -4.09 -10.10
C TYR A 686 20.59 -3.97 -8.62
N HIS A 687 21.33 -3.12 -7.92
CA HIS A 687 21.23 -2.91 -6.48
C HIS A 687 20.73 -1.51 -6.16
N LEU A 688 19.82 -1.41 -5.20
CA LEU A 688 19.35 -0.17 -4.62
C LEU A 688 19.67 -0.17 -3.13
N LEU A 689 20.11 0.97 -2.62
CA LEU A 689 20.42 1.18 -1.21
C LEU A 689 19.93 2.56 -0.79
N ASP A 690 19.03 2.62 0.18
CA ASP A 690 18.53 3.86 0.77
C ASP A 690 18.95 3.94 2.23
N LEU A 691 19.37 5.12 2.67
CA LEU A 691 19.78 5.41 4.04
C LEU A 691 19.02 6.64 4.55
N THR A 692 18.46 6.54 5.74
CA THR A 692 17.82 7.64 6.45
C THR A 692 18.32 7.72 7.89
N ILE A 693 18.67 8.92 8.32
CA ILE A 693 18.99 9.26 9.71
C ILE A 693 18.01 10.33 10.16
N GLN A 694 17.25 10.03 11.21
CA GLN A 694 16.31 10.99 11.81
C GLN A 694 16.76 11.33 13.22
N LYS A 695 16.72 12.62 13.56
CA LYS A 695 16.95 13.14 14.90
C LYS A 695 15.69 13.81 15.42
N LYS A 696 15.25 13.42 16.61
CA LYS A 696 14.25 14.20 17.36
C LYS A 696 14.96 15.42 17.94
N LEU A 697 14.56 16.62 17.53
CA LEU A 697 15.19 17.88 17.99
C LEU A 697 14.48 18.40 19.24
N THR A 698 13.15 18.32 19.23
CA THR A 698 12.27 18.69 20.34
C THR A 698 11.07 17.73 20.37
N GLU A 699 10.14 17.90 21.31
CA GLU A 699 8.88 17.15 21.31
C GLU A 699 8.00 17.42 20.08
N TRP A 700 8.19 18.57 19.42
CA TRP A 700 7.38 19.02 18.29
C TRP A 700 8.15 19.14 16.97
N ALA A 701 9.47 18.91 16.96
CA ALA A 701 10.30 19.02 15.76
C ALA A 701 11.24 17.83 15.58
N SER A 702 11.35 17.34 14.35
CA SER A 702 12.35 16.34 13.96
C SER A 702 12.99 16.69 12.63
N LEU A 703 14.26 16.35 12.49
CA LEU A 703 15.03 16.49 11.26
C LEU A 703 15.38 15.11 10.73
N SER A 704 15.12 14.86 9.46
CA SER A 704 15.60 13.66 8.74
C SER A 704 16.56 14.09 7.65
N ILE A 705 17.68 13.39 7.53
CA ILE A 705 18.57 13.49 6.38
C ILE A 705 18.75 12.09 5.82
N GLY A 706 18.95 11.97 4.51
CA GLY A 706 19.16 10.67 3.92
C GLY A 706 19.61 10.72 2.48
N SER A 707 19.85 9.55 1.92
CA SER A 707 20.12 9.35 0.51
C SER A 707 19.30 8.19 0.00
N LYS A 708 18.68 8.37 -1.17
CA LYS A 708 18.02 7.28 -1.89
C LYS A 708 18.93 6.85 -3.04
N ASN A 709 18.90 5.57 -3.37
CA ASN A 709 19.72 5.00 -4.43
C ASN A 709 21.22 5.36 -4.29
N LEU A 710 21.80 5.12 -3.12
CA LEU A 710 23.20 5.44 -2.79
C LEU A 710 24.21 4.82 -3.78
N MET A 711 23.82 3.71 -4.41
CA MET A 711 24.57 3.00 -5.47
C MET A 711 24.58 3.74 -6.82
N ASN A 712 23.83 4.84 -6.94
CA ASN A 712 23.74 5.69 -8.13
C ASN A 712 23.34 4.92 -9.40
N VAL A 713 22.39 3.99 -9.29
CA VAL A 713 21.93 3.22 -10.45
C VAL A 713 20.93 4.05 -11.24
N THR A 714 21.28 4.40 -12.47
CA THR A 714 20.43 5.12 -13.42
C THR A 714 19.91 4.18 -14.50
N PHE A 715 20.82 3.44 -15.14
CA PHE A 715 20.54 2.52 -16.24
C PHE A 715 21.01 1.10 -15.93
N VAL A 716 20.38 0.13 -16.59
CA VAL A 716 20.80 -1.26 -16.62
C VAL A 716 20.85 -1.75 -18.06
N LYS A 717 21.85 -2.57 -18.39
CA LYS A 717 21.98 -3.12 -19.74
C LYS A 717 20.85 -4.11 -20.04
N ASN A 718 20.46 -4.17 -21.29
CA ASN A 718 19.56 -5.15 -21.84
C ASN A 718 20.03 -5.56 -23.26
N ASN A 719 19.46 -6.62 -23.80
CA ASN A 719 19.62 -7.01 -25.21
C ASN A 719 18.31 -6.79 -26.01
N ARG A 720 17.48 -5.81 -25.60
CA ARG A 720 16.20 -5.51 -26.23
C ARG A 720 16.45 -4.73 -27.52
N THR A 721 16.09 -5.34 -28.64
CA THR A 721 16.31 -4.82 -30.01
C THR A 721 15.16 -3.96 -30.54
N THR A 722 13.96 -4.09 -29.97
CA THR A 722 12.75 -3.34 -30.37
C THR A 722 12.33 -2.36 -29.28
N GLY A 723 12.38 -1.07 -29.63
CA GLY A 723 12.00 0.05 -28.78
C GLY A 723 10.59 0.57 -29.08
N GLY A 724 9.80 0.87 -28.05
CA GLY A 724 8.70 1.83 -28.22
C GLY A 724 9.27 3.23 -28.50
N ALA A 725 8.43 4.20 -28.87
CA ALA A 725 8.88 5.53 -29.32
C ALA A 725 9.78 6.31 -28.32
N HIS A 726 9.87 5.85 -27.07
CA HIS A 726 10.71 6.44 -26.01
C HIS A 726 11.79 5.48 -25.47
N ALA A 727 12.02 4.32 -26.10
CA ALA A 727 13.06 3.38 -25.70
C ALA A 727 14.39 3.74 -26.38
N ASP A 728 15.42 3.98 -25.57
CA ASP A 728 16.76 4.27 -26.05
C ASP A 728 17.34 3.04 -26.79
N THR A 729 17.77 3.21 -28.04
CA THR A 729 18.35 2.16 -28.91
C THR A 729 19.73 1.67 -28.43
N SER A 730 20.16 2.10 -27.24
CA SER A 730 21.49 1.91 -26.66
C SER A 730 21.71 0.54 -25.98
N GLY A 731 20.72 -0.36 -26.01
CA GLY A 731 20.79 -1.63 -25.25
C GLY A 731 20.80 -1.38 -23.73
N GLN A 732 20.15 -0.31 -23.27
CA GLN A 732 20.01 0.03 -21.85
C GLN A 732 18.55 0.40 -21.53
N THR A 733 18.14 0.16 -20.28
CA THR A 733 16.84 0.59 -19.74
C THR A 733 17.09 1.44 -18.51
N SER A 734 16.51 2.64 -18.46
CA SER A 734 16.51 3.45 -17.23
C SER A 734 15.67 2.77 -16.15
N VAL A 735 16.16 2.79 -14.92
CA VAL A 735 15.50 2.26 -13.72
C VAL A 735 15.28 3.33 -12.64
N GLY A 736 15.78 4.55 -12.87
CA GLY A 736 15.65 5.71 -12.00
C GLY A 736 16.60 6.83 -12.43
N TYR A 737 16.52 7.98 -11.76
CA TYR A 737 17.34 9.17 -11.98
C TYR A 737 18.64 9.19 -11.15
N GLY A 738 19.14 8.01 -10.73
CA GLY A 738 20.37 7.94 -9.95
C GLY A 738 20.19 8.28 -8.47
N ARG A 739 21.29 8.68 -7.82
CA ARG A 739 21.36 8.92 -6.38
C ARG A 739 20.76 10.27 -6.01
N SER A 740 19.93 10.32 -4.97
CA SER A 740 19.44 11.58 -4.39
C SER A 740 19.88 11.75 -2.95
N TYR A 741 19.94 12.99 -2.49
CA TYR A 741 20.10 13.35 -1.08
C TYR A 741 18.91 14.18 -0.65
N PHE A 742 18.33 13.87 0.51
CA PHE A 742 17.19 14.61 1.01
C PHE A 742 17.42 15.15 2.41
N LEU A 743 16.76 16.27 2.67
CA LEU A 743 16.60 16.88 3.97
C LEU A 743 15.10 17.10 4.22
N ARG A 744 14.61 16.64 5.36
CA ARG A 744 13.21 16.80 5.74
C ARG A 744 13.06 17.31 7.16
N MET A 745 12.38 18.43 7.29
CA MET A 745 11.98 19.01 8.56
C MET A 745 10.52 18.67 8.82
N ASN A 746 10.20 18.06 9.97
CA ASN A 746 8.82 17.79 10.35
C ASN A 746 8.48 18.45 11.68
N PHE A 747 7.37 19.18 11.70
CA PHE A 747 6.84 19.90 12.85
C PHE A 747 5.48 19.33 13.23
N LYS A 748 5.39 18.70 14.40
CA LYS A 748 4.15 18.11 14.94
C LYS A 748 3.71 18.87 16.18
N LEU A 749 2.63 19.62 16.04
CA LEU A 749 1.97 20.34 17.12
C LEU A 749 0.67 19.62 17.48
N GLN A 750 0.35 19.55 18.77
CA GLN A 750 -0.85 18.87 19.24
C GLN A 750 -1.33 19.47 20.56
N SER A 751 -2.63 19.37 20.83
CA SER A 751 -3.19 19.73 22.14
C SER A 751 -2.59 18.85 23.25
N LYS A 752 -2.66 19.31 24.50
CA LYS A 752 -2.45 18.41 25.64
C LYS A 752 -3.60 17.38 25.67
N GLN A 753 -3.28 16.15 26.07
CA GLN A 753 -4.27 15.10 26.28
C GLN A 753 -5.10 15.36 27.52
#